data_AF-A0A947QYI9-F1
#
_entry.id   AF-A0A947QYI9-F1
#
_cell.length_a   1.000
_cell.length_b   1.000
_cell.length_c   1.000
_cell.angle_alpha   90.00
_cell.angle_beta   90.00
_cell.angle_gamma   90.00
#
_symmetry.space_group_name_H-M   'P 1'
#
loop_
_entity.id
_entity.type
_entity.pdbx_description
1 polymer ?
#
loop_
_entity_poly.entity_id
_entity_poly.type
_entity_poly.pdbx_seq_one_letter_code
_entity_poly.pdbx_strand_id
1 'polypeptide(L)'
;MRLRTSITRLMLCLLVMWQANAAAKGHDQTEEKRRELISGYGIDLVENAFSDRWDSHEIADIVLMLKRLPKELQHAEHDRIHKVPVKFLKNNRLFSFHCKNIVTYQSNGLSKPFSGEKIANKDHLPAAAQILYYLIKRYDNAHKISRNKEWLEMSEWGGMKVFGLNIPIPWKWATNKSPKAYAFPFGMKNPEEDLIATAIYFILPVNAAPENTIKCRIPGKYLFMKKHFPDYSSWLDAPNICCKDMEDEFLEDIVFLNPDTGEEINIGPVNMDTVTGFEILYATPGTGDVSEIAGHLVLRITLNNNPSSVQNGIENPYDLVISFLADTDDGNTKQIPVEADIPVQPECKKNWFNIVNNNANDEPPLESIVQSLKGLSGGFLTIMDRQTLLYTLKSYTIEQGRDLLRFKLNLTDTQKKNLLERLFSARKHYQAAYYFFSQNCASVLFHVIAQGIGEEDLIRFDPLVSPPNTLISMMVRKKIAEPVYPSFYSYRKKGYIAQELLKEDLNRLSDQLPFADWPETSRLISRHVDTRLSAAEDLEDIAKIYPETSNAIYRLAVFTQEAEMAYSYKDLRCENYTSSVTAEARRMQQEILGPSEKQIDDIAVDADQQMEDYFSGLEKKARGKGTSHTGHYRFSAGAGFYDAWRSDTEPVIMLEGALHRQPMGSRSNLSMQRSSSIDFFSMSLMVEENRFRPAAFTFTALQLRKFRDRLNRVPSFYEPAGNFGLGLTLLDIYGSGEEKSGYGTYAGIEGLLSIWSAPDHDRYLYISGGAELAGGRSKNALSKDRDTGPDAAILLPFRIETLISFDDNRRWQFRNEIEYAFSTRKNTCDEFLFKTGLSCFPFEITGQDIILKLAYQDRGFFPQSSFSGGKHIRAGSFQIEINRW
;
A
#
# COMPACT_ATOMS: atom_id res chain seq x y z
N MET A 1 80.37 27.52 -46.61
CA MET A 1 80.72 26.08 -46.68
C MET A 1 80.23 25.38 -45.40
N ARG A 2 78.91 25.17 -45.32
CA ARG A 2 78.15 24.39 -44.32
C ARG A 2 76.73 24.29 -44.92
N LEU A 3 76.59 23.44 -45.94
CA LEU A 3 75.32 23.17 -46.64
C LEU A 3 75.34 21.75 -47.21
N ARG A 4 75.67 20.75 -46.36
CA ARG A 4 75.69 19.33 -46.75
C ARG A 4 75.07 18.36 -45.73
N THR A 5 74.43 18.84 -44.66
CA THR A 5 73.73 18.00 -43.68
C THR A 5 72.19 18.12 -43.70
N SER A 6 71.63 19.06 -44.48
CA SER A 6 70.17 19.27 -44.53
C SER A 6 69.46 18.65 -45.74
N ILE A 7 70.19 18.19 -46.77
CA ILE A 7 69.59 17.51 -47.94
C ILE A 7 69.47 15.98 -47.69
N THR A 8 70.32 15.40 -46.85
CA THR A 8 70.29 13.95 -46.53
C THR A 8 69.12 13.57 -45.63
N ARG A 9 68.62 14.48 -44.78
CA ARG A 9 67.43 14.23 -43.92
C ARG A 9 66.10 14.40 -44.66
N LEU A 10 66.03 15.27 -45.66
CA LEU A 10 64.82 15.44 -46.48
C LEU A 10 64.64 14.27 -47.46
N MET A 11 65.72 13.70 -47.99
CA MET A 11 65.66 12.46 -48.79
C MET A 11 65.30 11.24 -47.96
N LEU A 12 65.68 11.16 -46.67
CA LEU A 12 65.29 10.05 -45.79
C LEU A 12 63.79 10.07 -45.44
N CYS A 13 63.19 11.25 -45.23
CA CYS A 13 61.75 11.37 -44.98
C CYS A 13 60.91 11.08 -46.23
N LEU A 14 61.37 11.46 -47.43
CA LEU A 14 60.68 11.13 -48.68
C LEU A 14 60.83 9.65 -49.07
N LEU A 15 61.96 9.00 -48.75
CA LEU A 15 62.11 7.54 -48.91
C LEU A 15 61.18 6.76 -47.97
N VAL A 16 61.01 7.22 -46.72
CA VAL A 16 60.11 6.59 -45.74
C VAL A 16 58.63 6.79 -46.09
N MET A 17 58.26 7.94 -46.67
CA MET A 17 56.90 8.16 -47.19
C MET A 17 56.62 7.41 -48.50
N TRP A 18 57.62 7.22 -49.38
CA TRP A 18 57.46 6.41 -50.60
C TRP A 18 57.38 4.91 -50.26
N GLN A 19 58.15 4.43 -49.28
CA GLN A 19 58.06 3.05 -48.77
C GLN A 19 56.74 2.78 -48.00
N ALA A 20 56.19 3.78 -47.30
CA ALA A 20 54.89 3.63 -46.62
C ALA A 20 53.69 3.59 -47.59
N ASN A 21 53.78 4.23 -48.76
CA ASN A 21 52.70 4.19 -49.76
C ASN A 21 52.82 2.97 -50.72
N ALA A 22 54.02 2.42 -50.89
CA ALA A 22 54.23 1.14 -51.60
C ALA A 22 53.85 -0.09 -50.75
N ALA A 23 53.88 0.01 -49.41
CA ALA A 23 53.52 -1.07 -48.49
C ALA A 23 51.99 -1.24 -48.26
N ALA A 24 51.14 -0.43 -48.89
CA ALA A 24 49.68 -0.62 -48.88
C ALA A 24 49.17 -1.61 -49.94
N LYS A 25 50.06 -2.23 -50.74
CA LYS A 25 49.74 -3.34 -51.65
C LYS A 25 50.88 -4.35 -51.66
N GLY A 26 50.90 -5.23 -50.67
CA GLY A 26 51.84 -6.36 -50.65
C GLY A 26 51.97 -6.96 -49.26
N HIS A 27 51.60 -8.23 -49.15
CA HIS A 27 51.62 -9.03 -47.94
C HIS A 27 53.02 -9.08 -47.28
N ASP A 28 53.03 -9.02 -45.94
CA ASP A 28 53.90 -9.81 -45.05
C ASP A 28 55.23 -9.22 -44.50
N GLN A 29 55.25 -7.98 -43.97
CA GLN A 29 56.32 -7.51 -43.05
C GLN A 29 55.85 -6.51 -41.97
N THR A 30 54.94 -6.91 -41.07
CA THR A 30 54.42 -6.04 -39.98
C THR A 30 54.69 -6.51 -38.56
N GLU A 31 55.27 -7.69 -38.32
CA GLU A 31 55.47 -8.18 -36.95
C GLU A 31 56.65 -7.53 -36.22
N GLU A 32 57.79 -7.32 -36.87
CA GLU A 32 59.03 -6.98 -36.17
C GLU A 32 59.07 -5.51 -35.72
N LYS A 33 58.52 -4.58 -36.52
CA LYS A 33 58.30 -3.19 -36.11
C LYS A 33 57.16 -3.03 -35.09
N ARG A 34 56.22 -3.98 -35.01
CA ARG A 34 55.22 -4.04 -33.93
C ARG A 34 55.85 -4.44 -32.61
N ARG A 35 56.82 -5.37 -32.63
CA ARG A 35 57.55 -5.85 -31.43
C ARG A 35 58.38 -4.76 -30.76
N GLU A 36 59.05 -3.89 -31.54
CA GLU A 36 59.78 -2.73 -30.98
C GLU A 36 58.87 -1.69 -30.32
N LEU A 37 57.67 -1.48 -30.85
CA LEU A 37 56.71 -0.54 -30.28
C LEU A 37 56.08 -1.06 -28.99
N ILE A 38 55.99 -2.38 -28.77
CA ILE A 38 55.39 -2.97 -27.56
C ILE A 38 56.44 -3.14 -26.44
N SER A 39 57.69 -3.46 -26.77
CA SER A 39 58.76 -3.66 -25.77
C SER A 39 59.23 -2.36 -25.10
N GLY A 40 59.06 -1.21 -25.76
CA GLY A 40 59.41 0.11 -25.21
C GLY A 40 58.52 0.61 -24.07
N TYR A 41 57.38 -0.05 -23.77
CA TYR A 41 56.39 0.42 -22.78
C TYR A 41 56.41 -0.34 -21.44
N GLY A 42 57.38 -1.22 -21.20
CA GLY A 42 57.58 -1.88 -19.89
C GLY A 42 56.42 -2.78 -19.46
N ILE A 43 55.65 -3.31 -20.41
CA ILE A 43 54.61 -4.31 -20.16
C ILE A 43 55.21 -5.68 -20.49
N ASP A 44 55.79 -6.37 -19.49
CA ASP A 44 56.15 -7.79 -19.62
C ASP A 44 54.86 -8.63 -19.56
N LEU A 45 54.17 -8.75 -20.70
CA LEU A 45 53.10 -9.71 -20.89
C LEU A 45 53.64 -10.93 -21.63
N VAL A 46 53.30 -12.11 -21.12
CA VAL A 46 53.61 -13.42 -21.72
C VAL A 46 53.13 -13.44 -23.18
N GLU A 47 54.05 -13.22 -24.12
CA GLU A 47 53.80 -13.00 -25.55
C GLU A 47 53.10 -14.18 -26.24
N ASN A 48 53.21 -15.40 -25.71
CA ASN A 48 52.71 -16.60 -26.42
C ASN A 48 51.20 -16.84 -26.35
N ALA A 49 50.41 -15.98 -25.67
CA ALA A 49 48.96 -16.19 -25.51
C ALA A 49 48.07 -15.13 -26.19
N PHE A 50 48.64 -13.99 -26.61
CA PHE A 50 47.84 -12.82 -27.04
C PHE A 50 47.88 -12.53 -28.55
N SER A 51 48.93 -12.90 -29.29
CA SER A 51 49.15 -12.45 -30.68
C SER A 51 48.08 -12.89 -31.69
N ASP A 52 47.44 -14.05 -31.48
CA ASP A 52 46.55 -14.63 -32.50
C ASP A 52 45.05 -14.44 -32.21
N ARG A 53 44.67 -13.85 -31.06
CA ARG A 53 43.27 -13.93 -30.56
C ARG A 53 42.70 -12.65 -29.96
N TRP A 54 43.50 -11.60 -29.94
CA TRP A 54 43.10 -10.27 -29.47
C TRP A 54 43.49 -9.28 -30.53
N ASP A 55 42.55 -8.41 -30.89
CA ASP A 55 42.89 -7.27 -31.72
C ASP A 55 43.83 -6.38 -30.89
N SER A 56 44.90 -5.90 -31.51
CA SER A 56 45.76 -4.83 -30.99
C SER A 56 44.97 -3.64 -30.42
N HIS A 57 43.77 -3.36 -30.96
CA HIS A 57 42.86 -2.36 -30.43
C HIS A 57 42.28 -2.72 -29.06
N GLU A 58 41.89 -3.98 -28.82
CA GLU A 58 41.35 -4.42 -27.52
C GLU A 58 42.40 -4.33 -26.41
N ILE A 59 43.66 -4.66 -26.71
CA ILE A 59 44.77 -4.56 -25.76
C ILE A 59 45.06 -3.10 -25.43
N ALA A 60 45.10 -2.24 -26.45
CA ALA A 60 45.27 -0.81 -26.27
C ALA A 60 44.15 -0.21 -25.41
N ASP A 61 42.89 -0.58 -25.66
CA ASP A 61 41.73 -0.11 -24.89
C ASP A 61 41.79 -0.56 -23.43
N ILE A 62 42.22 -1.80 -23.15
CA ILE A 62 42.40 -2.29 -21.77
C ILE A 62 43.50 -1.50 -21.05
N VAL A 63 44.65 -1.29 -21.68
CA VAL A 63 45.76 -0.53 -21.09
C VAL A 63 45.35 0.92 -20.84
N LEU A 64 44.62 1.54 -21.78
CA LEU A 64 44.13 2.90 -21.64
C LEU A 64 43.10 3.02 -20.51
N MET A 65 42.20 2.05 -20.40
CA MET A 65 41.22 1.96 -19.31
C MET A 65 41.92 1.84 -17.96
N LEU A 66 42.88 0.91 -17.79
CA LEU A 66 43.58 0.69 -16.53
C LEU A 66 44.28 1.97 -16.03
N LYS A 67 44.87 2.74 -16.94
CA LYS A 67 45.49 4.05 -16.63
C LYS A 67 44.50 5.13 -16.18
N ARG A 68 43.23 4.99 -16.54
CA ARG A 68 42.16 5.94 -16.25
C ARG A 68 41.29 5.52 -15.06
N LEU A 69 41.57 4.39 -14.43
CA LEU A 69 40.81 3.97 -13.26
C LEU A 69 40.91 5.02 -12.14
N PRO A 70 39.87 5.16 -11.28
CA PRO A 70 39.98 5.88 -10.03
C PRO A 70 41.25 5.50 -9.26
N LYS A 71 41.93 6.46 -8.62
CA LYS A 71 43.21 6.22 -7.92
C LYS A 71 43.08 5.13 -6.87
N GLU A 72 41.92 5.04 -6.22
CA GLU A 72 41.55 4.04 -5.23
C GLU A 72 41.64 2.61 -5.81
N LEU A 73 41.24 2.42 -7.07
CA LEU A 73 41.34 1.15 -7.78
C LEU A 73 42.76 0.88 -8.30
N GLN A 74 43.52 1.93 -8.62
CA GLN A 74 44.93 1.81 -9.03
C GLN A 74 45.82 1.38 -7.85
N HIS A 75 45.58 1.91 -6.64
CA HIS A 75 46.42 1.65 -5.46
C HIS A 75 46.13 0.30 -4.80
N ALA A 76 44.94 -0.27 -5.03
CA ALA A 76 44.63 -1.65 -4.65
C ALA A 76 45.60 -2.68 -5.29
N GLU A 77 46.39 -2.28 -6.31
CA GLU A 77 47.42 -3.09 -6.92
C GLU A 77 48.73 -3.20 -6.14
N HIS A 78 49.08 -2.25 -5.27
CA HIS A 78 50.46 -2.13 -4.81
C HIS A 78 50.85 -3.07 -3.66
N ASP A 79 49.93 -3.46 -2.78
CA ASP A 79 50.35 -4.08 -1.52
C ASP A 79 50.41 -5.63 -1.50
N ARG A 80 49.80 -6.37 -2.44
CA ARG A 80 49.89 -7.87 -2.48
C ARG A 80 49.72 -8.53 -3.86
N ILE A 81 49.76 -7.82 -5.00
CA ILE A 81 49.32 -8.39 -6.31
C ILE A 81 50.37 -9.24 -7.05
N HIS A 82 51.66 -9.16 -6.73
CA HIS A 82 52.69 -9.88 -7.52
C HIS A 82 52.60 -11.42 -7.54
N LYS A 83 51.60 -12.06 -6.91
CA LYS A 83 51.48 -13.53 -6.81
C LYS A 83 50.16 -14.16 -7.26
N VAL A 84 49.11 -13.41 -7.64
CA VAL A 84 47.82 -14.02 -8.01
C VAL A 84 47.37 -13.57 -9.41
N PRO A 85 47.37 -14.46 -10.42
CA PRO A 85 46.87 -14.14 -11.76
C PRO A 85 45.40 -13.75 -11.74
N VAL A 86 45.04 -12.66 -12.44
CA VAL A 86 43.64 -12.36 -12.75
C VAL A 86 43.19 -13.30 -13.86
N LYS A 87 42.29 -14.23 -13.55
CA LYS A 87 41.77 -15.19 -14.53
C LYS A 87 40.43 -14.74 -15.08
N PHE A 88 40.24 -14.79 -16.41
CA PHE A 88 38.99 -14.37 -17.06
C PHE A 88 38.69 -15.22 -18.29
N LEU A 89 37.44 -15.20 -18.78
CA LEU A 89 36.94 -16.11 -19.82
C LEU A 89 36.64 -15.36 -21.13
N LYS A 90 37.25 -15.79 -22.24
CA LYS A 90 36.92 -15.32 -23.61
C LYS A 90 36.71 -16.54 -24.50
N ASN A 91 35.60 -16.62 -25.23
CA ASN A 91 35.25 -17.76 -26.10
C ASN A 91 35.38 -19.12 -25.38
N ASN A 92 34.85 -19.24 -24.15
CA ASN A 92 34.93 -20.43 -23.29
C ASN A 92 36.36 -20.90 -22.94
N ARG A 93 37.38 -20.05 -23.04
CA ARG A 93 38.76 -20.35 -22.63
C ARG A 93 39.21 -19.42 -21.51
N LEU A 94 39.89 -19.99 -20.51
CA LEU A 94 40.38 -19.29 -19.32
C LEU A 94 41.76 -18.67 -19.61
N PHE A 95 41.86 -17.36 -19.49
CA PHE A 95 43.10 -16.58 -19.63
C PHE A 95 43.56 -16.09 -18.27
N SER A 96 44.87 -15.85 -18.08
CA SER A 96 45.43 -15.33 -16.84
C SER A 96 46.37 -14.15 -17.10
N PHE A 97 46.11 -12.99 -16.48
CA PHE A 97 46.93 -11.79 -16.60
C PHE A 97 47.76 -11.56 -15.33
N HIS A 98 49.03 -11.14 -15.50
CA HIS A 98 49.90 -10.70 -14.41
C HIS A 98 50.26 -9.23 -14.66
N CYS A 99 49.77 -8.30 -13.83
CA CYS A 99 50.20 -6.91 -13.90
C CYS A 99 51.61 -6.76 -13.30
N LYS A 100 52.60 -6.45 -14.13
CA LYS A 100 53.90 -5.92 -13.70
C LYS A 100 54.07 -4.53 -14.30
N ASN A 101 54.01 -3.51 -13.44
CA ASN A 101 54.31 -2.09 -13.67
C ASN A 101 53.50 -1.37 -14.77
N ILE A 102 52.60 -0.46 -14.36
CA ILE A 102 51.90 0.46 -15.26
C ILE A 102 52.65 1.80 -15.28
N VAL A 103 53.26 2.15 -16.41
CA VAL A 103 53.88 3.47 -16.62
C VAL A 103 52.84 4.49 -17.09
N THR A 104 52.77 5.63 -16.40
CA THR A 104 51.82 6.74 -16.64
C THR A 104 52.02 7.44 -17.99
N TYR A 105 50.92 7.66 -18.73
CA TYR A 105 50.87 8.61 -19.85
C TYR A 105 49.47 9.23 -19.94
N GLN A 106 49.37 10.55 -20.12
CA GLN A 106 48.12 11.28 -20.36
C GLN A 106 47.78 11.22 -21.86
N SER A 107 46.67 10.57 -22.23
CA SER A 107 46.04 10.75 -23.54
C SER A 107 44.65 11.36 -23.37
N ASN A 108 44.40 12.47 -24.07
CA ASN A 108 43.10 13.12 -24.17
C ASN A 108 42.30 12.46 -25.29
N GLY A 109 41.39 11.55 -24.95
CA GLY A 109 40.49 10.94 -25.93
C GLY A 109 39.51 9.99 -25.26
N LEU A 110 38.24 10.39 -25.15
CA LEU A 110 37.16 9.60 -24.53
C LEU A 110 36.99 8.27 -25.27
N SER A 111 37.06 7.15 -24.54
CA SER A 111 36.79 5.82 -25.09
C SER A 111 35.31 5.72 -25.47
N LYS A 112 35.01 5.23 -26.67
CA LYS A 112 33.63 5.07 -27.14
C LYS A 112 32.88 4.01 -26.31
N PRO A 113 31.57 4.16 -26.10
CA PRO A 113 30.74 3.16 -25.41
C PRO A 113 30.68 1.84 -26.20
N PHE A 114 30.53 0.69 -25.53
CA PHE A 114 30.36 -0.62 -26.18
C PHE A 114 28.88 -1.02 -26.30
N SER A 115 28.50 -1.86 -27.29
CA SER A 115 27.08 -2.20 -27.55
C SER A 115 26.44 -3.06 -26.45
N GLY A 116 25.27 -2.65 -25.94
CA GLY A 116 24.67 -3.18 -24.71
C GLY A 116 23.68 -4.34 -24.78
N GLU A 117 23.17 -4.69 -25.97
CA GLU A 117 21.92 -5.47 -26.12
C GLU A 117 21.93 -6.93 -25.59
N LYS A 118 23.05 -7.47 -25.05
CA LYS A 118 23.15 -8.89 -24.68
C LYS A 118 23.76 -9.21 -23.30
N ILE A 119 23.86 -8.25 -22.39
CA ILE A 119 24.52 -8.49 -21.08
C ILE A 119 23.50 -8.96 -20.04
N ALA A 120 23.00 -10.19 -20.20
CA ALA A 120 22.14 -10.85 -19.21
C ALA A 120 22.96 -11.55 -18.11
N ASN A 121 24.21 -11.93 -18.40
CA ASN A 121 25.10 -12.65 -17.48
C ASN A 121 26.51 -12.02 -17.48
N LYS A 122 27.20 -12.07 -16.33
CA LYS A 122 28.57 -11.56 -16.16
C LYS A 122 29.58 -12.23 -17.11
N ASP A 123 29.30 -13.47 -17.52
CA ASP A 123 30.14 -14.22 -18.45
C ASP A 123 30.09 -13.67 -19.90
N HIS A 124 29.15 -12.76 -20.18
CA HIS A 124 29.02 -12.06 -21.46
C HIS A 124 29.55 -10.61 -21.42
N LEU A 125 30.19 -10.22 -20.32
CA LEU A 125 30.86 -8.92 -20.25
C LEU A 125 32.05 -8.88 -21.22
N PRO A 126 32.29 -7.75 -21.91
CA PRO A 126 33.54 -7.53 -22.63
C PRO A 126 34.76 -7.72 -21.71
N ALA A 127 35.91 -8.10 -22.27
CA ALA A 127 37.12 -8.37 -21.50
C ALA A 127 37.51 -7.23 -20.54
N ALA A 128 37.40 -5.98 -20.99
CA ALA A 128 37.65 -4.80 -20.16
C ALA A 128 36.72 -4.74 -18.93
N ALA A 129 35.43 -5.03 -19.11
CA ALA A 129 34.45 -5.07 -18.03
C ALA A 129 34.65 -6.27 -17.10
N GLN A 130 35.15 -7.42 -17.58
CA GLN A 130 35.51 -8.56 -16.72
C GLN A 130 36.72 -8.25 -15.81
N ILE A 131 37.73 -7.55 -16.35
CA ILE A 131 38.88 -7.08 -15.55
C ILE A 131 38.39 -6.11 -14.48
N LEU A 132 37.56 -5.15 -14.88
CA LEU A 132 37.00 -4.16 -13.98
C LEU A 132 36.12 -4.78 -12.89
N TYR A 133 35.31 -5.78 -13.24
CA TYR A 133 34.55 -6.59 -12.30
C TYR A 133 35.45 -7.16 -11.19
N TYR A 134 36.58 -7.77 -11.55
CA TYR A 134 37.51 -8.35 -10.58
C TYR A 134 38.16 -7.27 -9.69
N LEU A 135 38.56 -6.14 -10.27
CA LEU A 135 39.17 -5.03 -9.53
C LEU A 135 38.19 -4.41 -8.53
N ILE A 136 36.96 -4.10 -8.96
CA ILE A 136 35.92 -3.55 -8.08
C ILE A 136 35.54 -4.55 -7.01
N LYS A 137 35.40 -5.84 -7.36
CA LYS A 137 35.11 -6.89 -6.38
C LYS A 137 36.18 -6.96 -5.29
N ARG A 138 37.45 -6.88 -5.66
CA ARG A 138 38.55 -6.87 -4.70
C ARG A 138 38.53 -5.60 -3.84
N TYR A 139 38.28 -4.45 -4.45
CA TYR A 139 38.16 -3.17 -3.76
C TYR A 139 37.01 -3.19 -2.75
N ASP A 140 35.82 -3.66 -3.14
CA ASP A 140 34.69 -3.85 -2.25
C ASP A 140 35.02 -4.84 -1.11
N ASN A 141 35.76 -5.91 -1.40
CA ASN A 141 36.18 -6.84 -0.36
C ASN A 141 37.11 -6.20 0.69
N ALA A 142 37.91 -5.20 0.32
CA ALA A 142 38.77 -4.45 1.23
C ALA A 142 37.99 -3.37 2.00
N HIS A 143 37.10 -2.63 1.33
CA HIS A 143 36.47 -1.42 1.87
C HIS A 143 35.00 -1.60 2.30
N LYS A 144 34.38 -2.74 1.97
CA LYS A 144 33.00 -3.11 2.32
C LYS A 144 31.96 -2.06 1.90
N ILE A 145 32.12 -1.49 0.71
CA ILE A 145 31.27 -0.41 0.19
C ILE A 145 29.86 -0.93 -0.12
N SER A 146 29.74 -2.15 -0.62
CA SER A 146 28.47 -2.84 -0.83
C SER A 146 27.69 -3.09 0.46
N ARG A 147 28.35 -2.94 1.63
CA ARG A 147 27.76 -3.02 2.96
C ARG A 147 27.49 -1.65 3.59
N ASN A 148 27.84 -0.56 2.89
CA ASN A 148 27.53 0.79 3.32
C ASN A 148 26.00 0.98 3.41
N LYS A 149 25.53 1.62 4.48
CA LYS A 149 24.11 1.88 4.70
C LYS A 149 23.48 2.68 3.56
N GLU A 150 24.14 3.75 3.09
CA GLU A 150 23.69 4.59 1.97
C GLU A 150 23.54 3.76 0.68
N TRP A 151 24.46 2.84 0.41
CA TRP A 151 24.38 1.92 -0.73
C TRP A 151 23.20 0.95 -0.63
N LEU A 152 23.06 0.33 0.54
CA LEU A 152 22.00 -0.64 0.80
C LEU A 152 20.62 0.02 0.70
N GLU A 153 20.46 1.26 1.15
CA GLU A 153 19.19 1.99 1.11
C GLU A 153 18.76 2.35 -0.31
N MET A 154 19.67 2.73 -1.21
CA MET A 154 19.33 3.11 -2.59
C MET A 154 18.68 2.00 -3.44
N SER A 155 18.85 0.75 -3.06
CA SER A 155 18.15 -0.41 -3.69
C SER A 155 17.46 -1.29 -2.68
N GLU A 156 17.27 -0.77 -1.47
CA GLU A 156 16.53 -1.42 -0.39
C GLU A 156 17.02 -2.87 -0.16
N TRP A 157 18.34 -3.04 -0.14
CA TRP A 157 19.03 -4.29 0.13
C TRP A 157 18.90 -4.68 1.62
N GLY A 158 17.86 -5.44 1.93
CA GLY A 158 17.50 -5.88 3.27
C GLY A 158 17.56 -7.39 3.49
N GLY A 159 17.22 -7.82 4.71
CA GLY A 159 16.83 -9.22 4.95
C GLY A 159 15.42 -9.47 4.43
N MET A 160 15.04 -10.75 4.28
CA MET A 160 13.63 -11.07 4.04
C MET A 160 12.82 -10.58 5.24
N LYS A 161 11.85 -9.69 4.99
CA LYS A 161 10.86 -9.31 5.98
C LYS A 161 9.71 -10.32 5.89
N VAL A 162 9.52 -11.10 6.94
CA VAL A 162 8.34 -11.97 7.10
C VAL A 162 7.56 -11.44 8.28
N PHE A 163 6.30 -11.03 8.07
CA PHE A 163 5.50 -10.30 9.07
C PHE A 163 6.22 -9.05 9.63
N GLY A 164 7.00 -8.37 8.78
CA GLY A 164 7.80 -7.20 9.17
C GLY A 164 9.07 -7.50 9.97
N LEU A 165 9.26 -8.74 10.42
CA LEU A 165 10.49 -9.15 11.11
C LEU A 165 11.58 -9.43 10.09
N ASN A 166 12.73 -8.78 10.24
CA ASN A 166 13.93 -9.13 9.50
C ASN A 166 14.38 -10.52 9.95
N ILE A 167 14.07 -11.56 9.16
CA ILE A 167 14.63 -12.88 9.40
C ILE A 167 16.11 -12.78 9.00
N PRO A 168 17.06 -13.06 9.92
CA PRO A 168 18.48 -13.04 9.63
C PRO A 168 18.84 -14.25 8.75
N ILE A 169 18.51 -14.14 7.46
CA ILE A 169 18.95 -15.05 6.43
C ILE A 169 20.32 -14.53 5.95
N PRO A 170 21.33 -15.39 5.75
CA PRO A 170 22.67 -14.97 5.34
C PRO A 170 22.73 -14.29 3.95
N TRP A 171 21.63 -14.33 3.18
CA TRP A 171 21.51 -13.74 1.85
C TRP A 171 20.63 -12.49 1.94
N LYS A 172 21.18 -11.31 1.59
CA LYS A 172 20.39 -10.08 1.42
C LYS A 172 19.69 -10.11 0.07
N TRP A 173 18.40 -9.81 0.05
CA TRP A 173 17.63 -9.65 -1.18
C TRP A 173 17.23 -8.20 -1.34
N ALA A 174 17.25 -7.71 -2.57
CA ALA A 174 16.63 -6.43 -2.85
C ALA A 174 15.12 -6.61 -2.81
N THR A 175 14.44 -5.73 -2.08
CA THR A 175 12.97 -5.62 -2.14
C THR A 175 12.57 -5.18 -3.54
N ASN A 176 13.32 -4.25 -4.15
CA ASN A 176 13.08 -3.78 -5.50
C ASN A 176 13.49 -4.84 -6.56
N LYS A 177 12.47 -5.42 -7.20
CA LYS A 177 12.60 -6.43 -8.26
C LYS A 177 12.70 -5.85 -9.66
N SER A 178 12.71 -4.52 -9.83
CA SER A 178 12.80 -3.92 -11.15
C SER A 178 14.20 -4.05 -11.74
N PRO A 179 14.40 -4.70 -12.90
CA PRO A 179 15.68 -4.67 -13.60
C PRO A 179 16.13 -3.24 -13.95
N LYS A 180 15.18 -2.31 -14.11
CA LYS A 180 15.44 -0.89 -14.37
C LYS A 180 16.07 -0.17 -13.17
N ALA A 181 16.08 -0.73 -11.96
CA ALA A 181 16.75 -0.17 -10.80
C ALA A 181 18.25 -0.54 -10.69
N TYR A 182 18.77 -1.35 -11.63
CA TYR A 182 20.15 -1.85 -11.61
C TYR A 182 20.87 -1.55 -12.90
N ALA A 183 22.16 -1.20 -12.82
CA ALA A 183 22.97 -0.94 -14.00
C ALA A 183 22.94 -2.10 -15.01
N PHE A 184 22.98 -3.34 -14.51
CA PHE A 184 22.82 -4.58 -15.28
C PHE A 184 21.94 -5.60 -14.53
N PRO A 185 21.28 -6.56 -15.22
CA PRO A 185 20.43 -7.57 -14.58
C PRO A 185 21.12 -8.40 -13.49
N PHE A 186 22.42 -8.70 -13.65
CA PHE A 186 23.16 -9.47 -12.64
C PHE A 186 23.36 -8.69 -11.32
N GLY A 187 23.21 -7.36 -11.33
CA GLY A 187 23.25 -6.54 -10.13
C GLY A 187 22.16 -6.88 -9.12
N MET A 188 21.03 -7.45 -9.58
CA MET A 188 19.92 -7.88 -8.73
C MET A 188 20.23 -9.07 -7.81
N LYS A 189 21.40 -9.71 -7.97
CA LYS A 189 21.71 -10.94 -7.23
C LYS A 189 22.04 -10.68 -5.77
N ASN A 190 22.82 -9.65 -5.47
CA ASN A 190 23.22 -9.25 -4.12
C ASN A 190 23.85 -7.83 -4.14
N PRO A 191 24.06 -7.19 -2.97
CA PRO A 191 24.58 -5.82 -2.91
C PRO A 191 25.97 -5.63 -3.52
N GLU A 192 26.83 -6.66 -3.48
CA GLU A 192 28.17 -6.64 -4.07
C GLU A 192 28.08 -6.61 -5.60
N GLU A 193 27.24 -7.48 -6.20
CA GLU A 193 27.02 -7.50 -7.65
C GLU A 193 26.36 -6.21 -8.15
N ASP A 194 25.47 -5.59 -7.37
CA ASP A 194 24.88 -4.29 -7.68
C ASP A 194 25.93 -3.17 -7.73
N LEU A 195 26.80 -3.12 -6.70
CA LEU A 195 27.89 -2.15 -6.64
C LEU A 195 28.82 -2.32 -7.83
N ILE A 196 29.23 -3.56 -8.11
CA ILE A 196 30.11 -3.89 -9.22
C ILE A 196 29.45 -3.51 -10.55
N ALA A 197 28.20 -3.90 -10.79
CA ALA A 197 27.47 -3.57 -12.00
C ALA A 197 27.42 -2.05 -12.23
N THR A 198 27.12 -1.30 -11.17
CA THR A 198 26.99 0.16 -11.23
C THR A 198 28.33 0.85 -11.44
N ALA A 199 29.38 0.42 -10.75
CA ALA A 199 30.73 0.95 -10.95
C ALA A 199 31.30 0.58 -12.33
N ILE A 200 31.00 -0.61 -12.87
CA ILE A 200 31.36 -0.97 -14.24
C ILE A 200 30.72 0.00 -15.22
N TYR A 201 29.40 0.25 -15.10
CA TYR A 201 28.72 1.16 -16.01
C TYR A 201 29.23 2.61 -15.84
N PHE A 202 29.53 3.04 -14.61
CA PHE A 202 30.07 4.37 -14.33
C PHE A 202 31.43 4.63 -15.00
N ILE A 203 32.31 3.63 -15.00
CA ILE A 203 33.68 3.72 -15.54
C ILE A 203 33.72 3.38 -17.04
N LEU A 204 32.89 2.41 -17.46
CA LEU A 204 32.77 1.92 -18.83
C LEU A 204 31.28 1.94 -19.24
N PRO A 205 30.73 3.12 -19.58
CA PRO A 205 29.33 3.21 -19.97
C PRO A 205 29.07 2.45 -21.29
N VAL A 206 27.88 1.88 -21.34
CA VAL A 206 27.34 1.16 -22.49
C VAL A 206 26.81 2.17 -23.50
N ASN A 207 26.85 1.84 -24.80
CA ASN A 207 26.20 2.65 -25.82
C ASN A 207 24.69 2.53 -25.64
N ALA A 208 24.12 3.52 -24.96
CA ALA A 208 22.71 3.62 -24.67
C ALA A 208 22.27 5.05 -24.99
N ALA A 209 21.01 5.21 -25.37
CA ALA A 209 20.42 6.53 -25.46
C ALA A 209 20.55 7.25 -24.11
N PRO A 210 20.76 8.59 -24.07
CA PRO A 210 21.04 9.35 -22.85
C PRO A 210 20.11 9.01 -21.68
N GLU A 211 18.81 8.85 -21.95
CA GLU A 211 17.76 8.49 -21.00
C GLU A 211 17.96 7.12 -20.32
N ASN A 212 18.64 6.18 -20.99
CA ASN A 212 18.89 4.83 -20.50
C ASN A 212 20.21 4.70 -19.73
N THR A 213 21.00 5.77 -19.65
CA THR A 213 22.24 5.79 -18.88
C THR A 213 21.98 5.69 -17.38
N ILE A 214 22.93 5.18 -16.60
CA ILE A 214 22.78 5.11 -15.13
C ILE A 214 22.63 6.50 -14.48
N LYS A 215 23.10 7.56 -15.14
CA LYS A 215 22.94 8.94 -14.67
C LYS A 215 21.46 9.36 -14.66
N CYS A 216 20.72 9.03 -15.73
CA CYS A 216 19.33 9.44 -15.88
C CYS A 216 18.34 8.40 -15.35
N ARG A 217 18.74 7.13 -15.37
CA ARG A 217 17.97 6.03 -14.82
C ARG A 217 18.09 6.06 -13.29
N ILE A 218 19.26 5.75 -12.75
CA ILE A 218 19.53 5.57 -11.30
C ILE A 218 20.43 6.69 -10.72
N PRO A 219 19.98 7.97 -10.72
CA PRO A 219 20.81 9.13 -10.39
C PRO A 219 21.45 9.04 -8.99
N GLY A 220 20.74 8.51 -8.00
CA GLY A 220 21.29 8.33 -6.65
C GLY A 220 22.55 7.46 -6.63
N LYS A 221 22.53 6.30 -7.33
CA LYS A 221 23.69 5.42 -7.43
C LYS A 221 24.83 6.06 -8.23
N TYR A 222 24.49 6.82 -9.26
CA TYR A 222 25.48 7.58 -10.03
C TYR A 222 26.18 8.64 -9.14
N LEU A 223 25.41 9.40 -8.36
CA LEU A 223 25.96 10.39 -7.41
C LEU A 223 26.79 9.71 -6.32
N PHE A 224 26.37 8.55 -5.83
CA PHE A 224 27.16 7.75 -4.90
C PHE A 224 28.52 7.35 -5.50
N MET A 225 28.55 6.89 -6.75
CA MET A 225 29.81 6.57 -7.45
C MET A 225 30.69 7.80 -7.61
N LYS A 226 30.11 8.95 -7.95
CA LYS A 226 30.84 10.23 -8.07
C LYS A 226 31.43 10.69 -6.74
N LYS A 227 30.70 10.53 -5.64
CA LYS A 227 31.17 10.79 -4.28
C LYS A 227 32.29 9.84 -3.87
N HIS A 228 32.24 8.58 -4.29
CA HIS A 228 33.21 7.55 -3.91
C HIS A 228 34.47 7.53 -4.78
N PHE A 229 34.38 8.04 -6.01
CA PHE A 229 35.49 8.19 -6.95
C PHE A 229 35.62 9.67 -7.39
N PRO A 230 35.93 10.60 -6.46
CA PRO A 230 35.89 12.04 -6.74
C PRO A 230 36.92 12.49 -7.78
N ASP A 231 38.03 11.76 -7.91
CA ASP A 231 39.12 12.03 -8.85
C ASP A 231 38.83 11.49 -10.27
N TYR A 232 37.72 10.79 -10.48
CA TYR A 232 37.36 10.20 -11.77
C TYR A 232 36.22 10.98 -12.44
N SER A 233 36.46 11.47 -13.65
CA SER A 233 35.43 12.07 -14.50
C SER A 233 34.82 10.99 -15.40
N SER A 234 33.55 10.68 -15.21
CA SER A 234 32.85 9.71 -16.05
C SER A 234 32.54 10.31 -17.42
N TRP A 235 32.47 9.48 -18.47
CA TRP A 235 31.92 9.92 -19.76
C TRP A 235 30.48 10.43 -19.62
N LEU A 236 29.74 9.95 -18.61
CA LEU A 236 28.40 10.40 -18.27
C LEU A 236 28.33 11.87 -17.80
N ASP A 237 29.47 12.48 -17.41
CA ASP A 237 29.55 13.91 -17.09
C ASP A 237 29.55 14.81 -18.34
N ALA A 238 29.62 14.24 -19.55
CA ALA A 238 29.70 15.01 -20.78
C ALA A 238 28.45 15.89 -20.97
N PRO A 239 28.59 17.16 -21.42
CA PRO A 239 27.45 18.10 -21.53
C PRO A 239 26.33 17.63 -22.48
N ASN A 240 26.66 16.79 -23.46
CA ASN A 240 25.72 16.24 -24.42
C ASN A 240 24.87 15.08 -23.83
N ILE A 241 25.13 14.64 -22.60
CA ILE A 241 24.32 13.66 -21.88
C ILE A 241 23.43 14.43 -20.91
N CYS A 242 22.37 15.01 -21.48
CA CYS A 242 21.29 15.65 -20.76
C CYS A 242 20.25 14.59 -20.40
N CYS A 243 19.93 14.49 -19.11
CA CYS A 243 18.77 13.74 -18.67
C CYS A 243 17.55 14.60 -18.93
N LYS A 244 16.46 14.01 -19.40
CA LYS A 244 15.17 14.70 -19.39
C LYS A 244 14.87 15.10 -17.95
N ASP A 245 14.47 16.35 -17.76
CA ASP A 245 14.05 16.83 -16.46
C ASP A 245 12.68 16.26 -16.11
N MET A 246 12.30 16.37 -14.85
CA MET A 246 11.01 15.90 -14.34
C MET A 246 9.83 16.41 -15.19
N GLU A 247 9.93 17.65 -15.67
CA GLU A 247 8.88 18.38 -16.38
C GLU A 247 8.51 17.71 -17.71
N ASP A 248 9.48 17.07 -18.36
CA ASP A 248 9.26 16.40 -19.65
C ASP A 248 8.71 14.99 -19.45
N GLU A 249 9.23 14.21 -18.50
CA GLU A 249 9.03 12.74 -18.52
C GLU A 249 7.96 12.24 -17.53
N PHE A 250 7.47 13.03 -16.57
CA PHE A 250 6.62 12.49 -15.49
C PHE A 250 5.29 11.89 -15.94
N LEU A 251 4.79 12.28 -17.13
CA LEU A 251 3.52 11.83 -17.71
C LEU A 251 3.62 11.31 -19.16
N GLU A 252 4.81 11.27 -19.76
CA GLU A 252 5.00 10.94 -21.20
C GLU A 252 4.51 9.54 -21.62
N ASP A 253 4.32 8.63 -20.68
CA ASP A 253 3.93 7.23 -20.90
C ASP A 253 2.45 6.95 -20.64
N ILE A 254 1.65 7.98 -20.30
CA ILE A 254 0.24 7.83 -19.98
C ILE A 254 -0.60 8.87 -20.72
N VAL A 255 -1.73 8.42 -21.25
CA VAL A 255 -2.76 9.29 -21.83
C VAL A 255 -3.96 9.25 -20.89
N PHE A 256 -4.36 10.40 -20.37
CA PHE A 256 -5.53 10.51 -19.51
C PHE A 256 -6.76 10.68 -20.39
N LEU A 257 -7.81 9.89 -20.13
CA LEU A 257 -9.08 10.01 -20.84
C LEU A 257 -10.16 10.50 -19.88
N ASN A 258 -11.05 11.35 -20.37
CA ASN A 258 -12.26 11.72 -19.66
C ASN A 258 -13.17 10.48 -19.53
N PRO A 259 -13.56 10.07 -18.31
CA PRO A 259 -14.33 8.85 -18.11
C PRO A 259 -15.77 8.94 -18.64
N ASP A 260 -16.25 10.13 -19.01
CA ASP A 260 -17.60 10.36 -19.51
C ASP A 260 -17.60 10.60 -21.03
N THR A 261 -16.63 11.36 -21.57
CA THR A 261 -16.56 11.68 -23.00
C THR A 261 -15.59 10.81 -23.80
N GLY A 262 -14.63 10.15 -23.14
CA GLY A 262 -13.55 9.39 -23.78
C GLY A 262 -12.46 10.25 -24.41
N GLU A 263 -12.55 11.58 -24.31
CA GLU A 263 -11.58 12.52 -24.88
C GLU A 263 -10.29 12.60 -24.06
N GLU A 264 -9.17 12.90 -24.73
CA GLU A 264 -7.88 13.09 -24.08
C GLU A 264 -7.86 14.34 -23.19
N ILE A 265 -7.41 14.17 -21.94
CA ILE A 265 -7.22 15.25 -20.97
C ILE A 265 -5.73 15.61 -20.95
N ASN A 266 -5.42 16.81 -21.41
CA ASN A 266 -4.08 17.37 -21.25
C ASN A 266 -3.98 18.09 -19.89
N ILE A 267 -3.29 17.47 -18.94
CA ILE A 267 -3.07 18.05 -17.60
C ILE A 267 -1.87 19.02 -17.54
N GLY A 268 -1.11 19.18 -18.62
CA GLY A 268 0.09 19.99 -18.66
C GLY A 268 1.27 19.40 -17.88
N PRO A 269 2.40 20.14 -17.77
CA PRO A 269 3.57 19.69 -17.02
C PRO A 269 3.28 19.66 -15.52
N VAL A 270 3.89 18.72 -14.80
CA VAL A 270 3.81 18.62 -13.33
C VAL A 270 5.15 19.05 -12.75
N ASN A 271 5.23 20.31 -12.33
CA ASN A 271 6.45 20.92 -11.79
C ASN A 271 6.12 21.93 -10.69
N MET A 272 7.13 22.64 -10.18
CA MET A 272 6.94 23.60 -9.08
C MET A 272 6.10 24.83 -9.45
N ASP A 273 5.95 25.14 -10.74
CA ASP A 273 5.11 26.26 -11.20
C ASP A 273 3.64 25.88 -11.30
N THR A 274 3.36 24.60 -11.59
CA THR A 274 1.98 24.09 -11.74
C THR A 274 1.41 23.49 -10.46
N VAL A 275 2.26 22.97 -9.56
CA VAL A 275 1.84 22.30 -8.33
C VAL A 275 1.55 23.30 -7.21
N THR A 276 0.30 23.35 -6.77
CA THR A 276 -0.12 24.24 -5.67
C THR A 276 0.07 23.60 -4.29
N GLY A 277 0.05 22.26 -4.20
CA GLY A 277 0.12 21.53 -2.94
C GLY A 277 -0.22 20.05 -3.07
N PHE A 278 -0.27 19.36 -1.93
CA PHE A 278 -0.48 17.92 -1.84
C PHE A 278 -1.56 17.59 -0.82
N GLU A 279 -2.40 16.62 -1.12
CA GLU A 279 -3.36 16.02 -0.19
C GLU A 279 -3.22 14.50 -0.19
N ILE A 280 -3.26 13.87 0.98
CA ILE A 280 -3.47 12.43 1.08
C ILE A 280 -4.99 12.19 1.12
N LEU A 281 -5.46 11.34 0.22
CA LEU A 281 -6.83 10.83 0.25
C LEU A 281 -6.80 9.43 0.86
N TYR A 282 -7.43 9.27 2.02
CA TYR A 282 -7.61 7.99 2.66
C TYR A 282 -8.96 7.39 2.26
N ALA A 283 -8.92 6.43 1.36
CA ALA A 283 -10.08 5.63 1.02
C ALA A 283 -10.43 4.69 2.17
N THR A 284 -11.58 4.93 2.81
CA THR A 284 -12.08 4.11 3.92
C THR A 284 -12.22 2.65 3.51
N PRO A 285 -12.17 1.69 4.43
CA PRO A 285 -12.34 0.28 4.10
C PRO A 285 -13.64 0.00 3.30
N GLY A 286 -13.53 -0.70 2.17
CA GLY A 286 -14.67 -1.06 1.32
C GLY A 286 -15.34 -2.37 1.74
N THR A 287 -16.60 -2.60 1.34
CA THR A 287 -17.38 -3.77 1.78
C THR A 287 -17.51 -4.86 0.73
N GLY A 288 -16.83 -4.71 -0.41
CA GLY A 288 -16.89 -5.65 -1.53
C GLY A 288 -16.00 -6.86 -1.33
N ASP A 289 -14.79 -6.66 -0.78
CA ASP A 289 -13.78 -7.71 -0.64
C ASP A 289 -12.99 -7.61 0.69
N VAL A 290 -12.42 -8.73 1.13
CA VAL A 290 -11.54 -8.85 2.30
C VAL A 290 -10.25 -8.04 2.09
N SER A 291 -9.76 -7.94 0.85
CA SER A 291 -8.60 -7.11 0.52
C SER A 291 -8.84 -5.60 0.80
N GLU A 292 -10.10 -5.15 0.79
CA GLU A 292 -10.47 -3.74 1.02
C GLU A 292 -10.51 -3.36 2.50
N ILE A 293 -10.31 -4.31 3.43
CA ILE A 293 -10.56 -4.06 4.86
C ILE A 293 -9.55 -3.11 5.49
N ALA A 294 -8.33 -3.03 4.94
CA ALA A 294 -7.33 -2.10 5.44
C ALA A 294 -7.61 -0.63 5.01
N GLY A 295 -8.46 -0.42 4.01
CA GLY A 295 -8.52 0.87 3.31
C GLY A 295 -7.28 1.10 2.44
N HIS A 296 -7.17 2.29 1.83
CA HIS A 296 -6.12 2.59 0.85
C HIS A 296 -5.70 4.07 0.95
N LEU A 297 -4.41 4.39 0.78
CA LEU A 297 -3.95 5.78 0.68
C LEU A 297 -3.54 6.10 -0.75
N VAL A 298 -4.02 7.22 -1.26
CA VAL A 298 -3.53 7.83 -2.49
C VAL A 298 -3.08 9.25 -2.24
N LEU A 299 -2.16 9.74 -3.06
CA LEU A 299 -1.64 11.10 -3.00
C LEU A 299 -2.20 11.92 -4.15
N ARG A 300 -2.98 12.94 -3.83
CA ARG A 300 -3.42 13.97 -4.76
C ARG A 300 -2.37 15.08 -4.82
N ILE A 301 -1.96 15.42 -6.04
CA ILE A 301 -1.17 16.59 -6.38
C ILE A 301 -2.15 17.62 -6.94
N THR A 302 -2.32 18.73 -6.22
CA THR A 302 -3.19 19.82 -6.65
C THR A 302 -2.47 20.69 -7.69
N LEU A 303 -3.15 20.95 -8.81
CA LEU A 303 -2.60 21.65 -9.97
C LEU A 303 -3.39 22.93 -10.25
N ASN A 304 -2.71 23.96 -10.75
CA ASN A 304 -3.32 25.21 -11.22
C ASN A 304 -3.70 25.18 -12.73
N ASN A 305 -3.82 23.99 -13.33
CA ASN A 305 -4.07 23.79 -14.76
C ASN A 305 -5.54 24.03 -15.18
N ASN A 306 -6.44 24.30 -14.23
CA ASN A 306 -7.85 24.60 -14.48
C ASN A 306 -8.29 25.88 -13.76
N PRO A 307 -8.06 27.06 -14.36
CA PRO A 307 -8.38 28.35 -13.75
C PRO A 307 -9.88 28.52 -13.44
N SER A 308 -10.76 27.92 -14.24
CA SER A 308 -12.21 27.95 -14.00
C SER A 308 -12.60 27.26 -12.70
N SER A 309 -11.98 26.13 -12.37
CA SER A 309 -12.24 25.45 -11.09
C SER A 309 -11.85 26.33 -9.91
N VAL A 310 -10.68 26.97 -9.99
CA VAL A 310 -10.19 27.89 -8.94
C VAL A 310 -11.11 29.10 -8.78
N GLN A 311 -11.56 29.70 -9.89
CA GLN A 311 -12.46 30.86 -9.86
C GLN A 311 -13.83 30.54 -9.24
N ASN A 312 -14.34 29.34 -9.49
CA ASN A 312 -15.64 28.90 -8.98
C ASN A 312 -15.56 28.26 -7.58
N GLY A 313 -14.35 28.15 -7.01
CA GLY A 313 -14.14 27.49 -5.71
C GLY A 313 -14.45 25.99 -5.71
N ILE A 314 -14.47 25.35 -6.89
CA ILE A 314 -14.72 23.92 -7.03
C ILE A 314 -13.41 23.14 -7.13
N GLU A 315 -13.46 21.88 -6.73
CA GLU A 315 -12.31 20.98 -6.82
C GLU A 315 -11.89 20.78 -8.29
N ASN A 316 -10.58 20.79 -8.55
CA ASN A 316 -10.07 20.59 -9.90
C ASN A 316 -10.15 19.09 -10.29
N PRO A 317 -11.03 18.69 -11.24
CA PRO A 317 -11.19 17.29 -11.63
C PRO A 317 -9.93 16.70 -12.29
N TYR A 318 -9.01 17.55 -12.74
CA TYR A 318 -7.80 17.18 -13.47
C TYR A 318 -6.54 17.22 -12.61
N ASP A 319 -6.70 17.33 -11.29
CA ASP A 319 -5.60 17.07 -10.37
C ASP A 319 -5.05 15.66 -10.55
N LEU A 320 -3.74 15.52 -10.40
CA LEU A 320 -3.07 14.22 -10.56
C LEU A 320 -3.14 13.44 -9.25
N VAL A 321 -3.62 12.20 -9.31
CA VAL A 321 -3.65 11.27 -8.18
C VAL A 321 -2.66 10.14 -8.43
N ILE A 322 -1.83 9.87 -7.44
CA ILE A 322 -0.82 8.82 -7.44
C ILE A 322 -1.20 7.79 -6.40
N SER A 323 -1.17 6.52 -6.80
CA SER A 323 -1.35 5.39 -5.89
C SER A 323 -0.27 4.34 -6.09
N PHE A 324 -0.03 3.52 -5.06
CA PHE A 324 0.87 2.38 -5.15
C PHE A 324 0.03 1.12 -4.97
N LEU A 325 -0.14 0.35 -6.04
CA LEU A 325 -1.06 -0.79 -6.07
C LEU A 325 -0.27 -2.11 -6.10
N ALA A 326 -0.95 -3.19 -5.71
CA ALA A 326 -0.47 -4.54 -6.01
C ALA A 326 -0.67 -4.81 -7.50
N ASP A 327 0.37 -5.29 -8.17
CA ASP A 327 0.35 -5.76 -9.54
C ASP A 327 -0.33 -7.13 -9.58
N THR A 328 -1.64 -7.12 -9.77
CA THR A 328 -2.46 -8.33 -9.87
C THR A 328 -2.47 -8.92 -11.28
N ASP A 329 -1.91 -8.21 -12.27
CA ASP A 329 -1.85 -8.70 -13.64
C ASP A 329 -0.89 -9.89 -13.70
N ASP A 330 -1.44 -11.06 -14.04
CA ASP A 330 -0.68 -12.30 -14.18
C ASP A 330 0.09 -12.40 -15.50
N GLY A 331 0.10 -11.32 -16.30
CA GLY A 331 0.71 -11.24 -17.63
C GLY A 331 0.01 -12.11 -18.70
N ASN A 332 -1.04 -12.84 -18.32
CA ASN A 332 -1.90 -13.63 -19.21
C ASN A 332 -3.25 -12.97 -19.45
N THR A 333 -3.58 -11.94 -18.67
CA THR A 333 -4.59 -10.95 -19.00
C THR A 333 -4.15 -10.26 -20.29
N LYS A 334 -4.59 -10.82 -21.44
CA LYS A 334 -4.70 -10.04 -22.68
C LYS A 334 -5.31 -8.72 -22.28
N GLN A 335 -4.62 -7.60 -22.55
CA GLN A 335 -5.19 -6.27 -22.45
C GLN A 335 -6.63 -6.38 -22.93
N ILE A 336 -7.56 -6.34 -21.98
CA ILE A 336 -8.97 -6.36 -22.33
C ILE A 336 -9.08 -5.11 -23.18
N PRO A 337 -9.49 -5.22 -24.46
CA PRO A 337 -9.67 -4.03 -25.25
C PRO A 337 -10.54 -3.10 -24.42
N VAL A 338 -10.07 -1.85 -24.29
CA VAL A 338 -10.94 -0.73 -23.93
C VAL A 338 -12.19 -0.94 -24.79
N GLU A 339 -13.32 -1.32 -24.19
CA GLU A 339 -14.55 -1.78 -24.88
C GLU A 339 -14.60 -3.23 -25.39
N ALA A 340 -14.33 -4.24 -24.55
CA ALA A 340 -15.14 -5.45 -24.70
C ALA A 340 -16.59 -5.07 -24.33
N ASP A 341 -17.52 -5.15 -25.28
CA ASP A 341 -18.98 -5.02 -25.10
C ASP A 341 -19.45 -5.89 -23.93
N ILE A 342 -19.36 -5.39 -22.70
CA ILE A 342 -20.06 -5.99 -21.57
C ILE A 342 -21.53 -5.64 -21.81
N PRO A 343 -22.40 -6.62 -22.10
CA PRO A 343 -23.78 -6.33 -22.46
C PRO A 343 -24.44 -5.56 -21.31
N VAL A 344 -24.98 -4.39 -21.64
CA VAL A 344 -25.73 -3.56 -20.70
C VAL A 344 -26.93 -4.38 -20.23
N GLN A 345 -27.07 -4.58 -18.92
CA GLN A 345 -28.19 -5.38 -18.42
C GLN A 345 -29.47 -4.53 -18.30
N PRO A 346 -30.65 -5.07 -18.64
CA PRO A 346 -31.90 -4.33 -18.51
C PRO A 346 -32.31 -4.09 -17.04
N GLU A 347 -31.91 -4.96 -16.10
CA GLU A 347 -32.18 -4.79 -14.66
C GLU A 347 -30.96 -5.09 -13.78
N CYS A 348 -30.60 -4.14 -12.91
CA CYS A 348 -29.57 -4.28 -11.88
C CYS A 348 -30.08 -5.08 -10.68
N LYS A 349 -30.01 -6.42 -10.70
CA LYS A 349 -30.30 -7.28 -9.54
C LYS A 349 -29.05 -7.97 -9.02
N LYS A 350 -28.65 -7.64 -7.79
CA LYS A 350 -27.65 -8.42 -7.04
C LYS A 350 -28.34 -9.56 -6.28
N ASN A 351 -27.66 -10.69 -6.12
CA ASN A 351 -28.13 -11.74 -5.24
C ASN A 351 -27.91 -11.37 -3.76
N TRP A 352 -28.39 -12.21 -2.84
CA TRP A 352 -28.27 -12.02 -1.39
C TRP A 352 -26.84 -11.73 -0.90
N PHE A 353 -25.82 -12.28 -1.57
CA PHE A 353 -24.41 -12.06 -1.23
C PHE A 353 -23.81 -10.81 -1.88
N ASN A 354 -24.62 -9.97 -2.53
CA ASN A 354 -24.16 -8.88 -3.41
C ASN A 354 -23.30 -9.35 -4.61
N ILE A 355 -23.34 -10.63 -4.95
CA ILE A 355 -22.71 -11.17 -6.15
C ILE A 355 -23.65 -10.89 -7.32
N VAL A 356 -23.10 -10.39 -8.43
CA VAL A 356 -23.85 -10.13 -9.65
C VAL A 356 -24.28 -11.48 -10.21
N ASN A 357 -25.58 -11.69 -10.41
CA ASN A 357 -26.00 -12.90 -11.12
C ASN A 357 -25.52 -12.76 -12.58
N ASN A 358 -24.60 -13.65 -12.97
CA ASN A 358 -24.18 -13.97 -14.34
C ASN A 358 -23.21 -13.01 -15.04
N ASN A 359 -21.94 -13.04 -14.68
CA ASN A 359 -20.86 -12.96 -15.68
C ASN A 359 -19.88 -14.10 -15.45
N ALA A 360 -19.49 -14.79 -16.53
CA ALA A 360 -18.48 -15.85 -16.54
C ALA A 360 -17.05 -15.35 -16.18
N ASN A 361 -16.93 -14.09 -15.77
CA ASN A 361 -15.68 -13.36 -15.51
C ASN A 361 -15.60 -12.79 -14.09
N ASP A 362 -16.63 -12.96 -13.24
CA ASP A 362 -16.47 -12.65 -11.81
C ASP A 362 -15.56 -13.73 -11.21
N GLU A 363 -14.41 -13.31 -10.66
CA GLU A 363 -13.46 -14.24 -10.06
C GLU A 363 -14.19 -15.09 -9.02
N PRO A 364 -14.12 -16.44 -9.10
CA PRO A 364 -14.77 -17.30 -8.13
C PRO A 364 -14.31 -16.92 -6.71
N PRO A 365 -15.18 -17.00 -5.69
CA PRO A 365 -14.83 -16.61 -4.32
C PRO A 365 -13.54 -17.23 -3.77
N LEU A 366 -13.16 -18.40 -4.28
CA LEU A 366 -11.90 -19.07 -3.96
C LEU A 366 -10.66 -18.34 -4.53
N GLU A 367 -10.76 -17.70 -5.69
CA GLU A 367 -9.69 -16.89 -6.26
C GLU A 367 -9.42 -15.64 -5.41
N SER A 368 -10.47 -14.92 -4.95
CA SER A 368 -10.31 -13.81 -3.99
C SER A 368 -9.61 -14.25 -2.70
N ILE A 369 -9.93 -15.44 -2.16
CA ILE A 369 -9.22 -16.02 -1.00
C ILE A 369 -7.76 -16.31 -1.34
N VAL A 370 -7.47 -16.91 -2.49
CA VAL A 370 -6.10 -17.23 -2.93
C VAL A 370 -5.30 -15.95 -3.17
N GLN A 371 -5.88 -14.94 -3.80
CA GLN A 371 -5.27 -13.61 -3.98
C GLN A 371 -5.01 -12.94 -2.64
N SER A 372 -5.94 -13.01 -1.70
CA SER A 372 -5.74 -12.52 -0.33
C SER A 372 -4.56 -13.23 0.34
N LEU A 373 -4.48 -14.56 0.24
CA LEU A 373 -3.33 -15.35 0.75
C LEU A 373 -2.01 -15.01 0.02
N LYS A 374 -2.06 -14.73 -1.29
CA LYS A 374 -0.92 -14.28 -2.08
C LYS A 374 -0.45 -12.89 -1.63
N GLY A 375 -1.37 -11.97 -1.35
CA GLY A 375 -1.08 -10.65 -0.80
C GLY A 375 -0.54 -10.68 0.63
N LEU A 376 -1.01 -11.64 1.45
CA LEU A 376 -0.48 -11.91 2.78
C LEU A 376 0.97 -12.45 2.74
N SER A 377 1.31 -13.22 1.71
CA SER A 377 2.64 -13.83 1.54
C SER A 377 3.64 -12.96 0.76
N GLY A 378 3.22 -11.80 0.24
CA GLY A 378 4.09 -10.91 -0.53
C GLY A 378 4.24 -11.28 -2.00
N GLY A 379 3.27 -12.03 -2.54
CA GLY A 379 3.34 -12.58 -3.90
C GLY A 379 3.02 -11.60 -5.03
N PHE A 380 2.69 -10.34 -4.72
CA PHE A 380 2.47 -9.27 -5.70
C PHE A 380 3.65 -8.31 -5.73
N LEU A 381 3.85 -7.62 -6.85
CA LEU A 381 4.78 -6.49 -6.93
C LEU A 381 4.01 -5.19 -6.73
N THR A 382 4.70 -4.15 -6.30
CA THR A 382 4.12 -2.81 -6.19
C THR A 382 4.28 -2.12 -7.54
N ILE A 383 3.22 -1.49 -8.04
CA ILE A 383 3.23 -0.61 -9.20
C ILE A 383 2.79 0.79 -8.78
N MET A 384 3.35 1.81 -9.43
CA MET A 384 2.89 3.19 -9.26
C MET A 384 1.86 3.51 -10.33
N ASP A 385 0.61 3.68 -9.90
CA ASP A 385 -0.50 4.06 -10.76
C ASP A 385 -0.77 5.57 -10.66
N ARG A 386 -1.20 6.16 -11.78
CA ARG A 386 -1.37 7.61 -11.97
C ARG A 386 -2.69 7.85 -12.68
N GLN A 387 -3.56 8.64 -12.08
CA GLN A 387 -4.93 8.86 -12.54
C GLN A 387 -5.32 10.34 -12.35
N THR A 388 -6.41 10.78 -12.98
CA THR A 388 -7.01 12.08 -12.66
C THR A 388 -7.88 11.97 -11.41
N LEU A 389 -8.08 13.08 -10.68
CA LEU A 389 -8.99 13.12 -9.54
C LEU A 389 -10.40 12.67 -9.93
N LEU A 390 -10.89 13.10 -11.09
CA LEU A 390 -12.20 12.68 -11.61
C LEU A 390 -12.32 11.14 -11.71
N TYR A 391 -11.31 10.49 -12.27
CA TYR A 391 -11.28 9.03 -12.38
C TYR A 391 -11.19 8.38 -10.99
N THR A 392 -10.33 8.89 -10.10
CA THR A 392 -10.23 8.39 -8.72
C THR A 392 -11.56 8.53 -7.97
N LEU A 393 -12.26 9.66 -8.11
CA LEU A 393 -13.56 9.87 -7.49
C LEU A 393 -14.58 8.86 -8.02
N LYS A 394 -14.65 8.66 -9.34
CA LYS A 394 -15.51 7.64 -9.95
C LYS A 394 -15.20 6.26 -9.39
N SER A 395 -13.94 5.83 -9.43
CA SER A 395 -13.56 4.47 -9.00
C SER A 395 -13.82 4.24 -7.50
N TYR A 396 -13.37 5.14 -6.63
CA TYR A 396 -13.53 4.91 -5.19
C TYR A 396 -14.94 5.22 -4.68
N THR A 397 -15.53 6.35 -5.07
CA THR A 397 -16.79 6.82 -4.47
C THR A 397 -18.03 6.24 -5.15
N ILE A 398 -17.95 5.89 -6.44
CA ILE A 398 -19.06 5.33 -7.20
C ILE A 398 -18.91 3.81 -7.31
N GLU A 399 -17.83 3.32 -7.91
CA GLU A 399 -17.67 1.89 -8.21
C GLU A 399 -17.42 1.06 -6.95
N GLN A 400 -16.49 1.49 -6.09
CA GLN A 400 -16.18 0.79 -4.84
C GLN A 400 -17.09 1.20 -3.66
N GLY A 401 -17.83 2.31 -3.79
CA GLY A 401 -18.73 2.81 -2.75
C GLY A 401 -18.01 3.18 -1.45
N ARG A 402 -16.81 3.76 -1.54
CA ARG A 402 -15.94 4.15 -0.41
C ARG A 402 -15.91 5.66 -0.25
N ASP A 403 -15.68 6.11 0.98
CA ASP A 403 -15.41 7.52 1.24
C ASP A 403 -13.91 7.78 1.11
N LEU A 404 -13.51 8.95 0.61
CA LEU A 404 -12.13 9.42 0.58
C LEU A 404 -11.97 10.55 1.60
N LEU A 405 -11.41 10.22 2.77
CA LEU A 405 -11.08 11.19 3.79
C LEU A 405 -9.87 12.02 3.37
N ARG A 406 -9.95 13.34 3.49
CA ARG A 406 -8.92 14.25 2.96
C ARG A 406 -7.99 14.76 4.04
N PHE A 407 -6.69 14.80 3.72
CA PHE A 407 -5.63 15.29 4.58
C PHE A 407 -4.62 16.12 3.79
N LYS A 408 -4.64 17.44 3.96
CA LYS A 408 -3.69 18.34 3.30
C LYS A 408 -2.31 18.22 3.95
N LEU A 409 -1.26 18.17 3.13
CA LEU A 409 0.12 18.18 3.59
C LEU A 409 0.63 19.62 3.75
N ASN A 410 1.11 19.95 4.94
CA ASN A 410 1.65 21.25 5.31
C ASN A 410 3.15 21.29 4.98
N LEU A 411 3.47 21.39 3.68
CA LEU A 411 4.84 21.33 3.15
C LEU A 411 5.38 22.71 2.77
N THR A 412 6.66 22.94 3.06
CA THR A 412 7.44 24.06 2.51
C THR A 412 7.72 23.86 1.02
N ASP A 413 8.04 24.91 0.27
CA ASP A 413 8.32 24.79 -1.17
C ASP A 413 9.53 23.88 -1.47
N THR A 414 10.53 23.87 -0.59
CA THR A 414 11.64 22.91 -0.68
C THR A 414 11.16 21.47 -0.50
N GLN A 415 10.29 21.21 0.47
CA GLN A 415 9.72 19.87 0.68
C GLN A 415 8.81 19.44 -0.48
N LYS A 416 8.02 20.36 -1.06
CA LYS A 416 7.22 20.10 -2.26
C LYS A 416 8.11 19.68 -3.42
N LYS A 417 9.19 20.43 -3.68
CA LYS A 417 10.16 20.11 -4.73
C LYS A 417 10.78 18.74 -4.53
N ASN A 418 11.30 18.47 -3.33
CA ASN A 418 11.94 17.20 -3.01
C ASN A 418 10.94 16.02 -3.08
N LEU A 419 9.68 16.24 -2.71
CA LEU A 419 8.63 15.23 -2.86
C LEU A 419 8.34 14.93 -4.33
N LEU A 420 8.24 15.94 -5.20
CA LEU A 420 8.09 15.73 -6.65
C LEU A 420 9.28 14.95 -7.22
N GLU A 421 10.52 15.31 -6.85
CA GLU A 421 11.72 14.60 -7.27
C GLU A 421 11.70 13.14 -6.81
N ARG A 422 11.22 12.89 -5.58
CA ARG A 422 11.09 11.54 -5.05
C ARG A 422 10.01 10.73 -5.78
N LEU A 423 8.87 11.33 -6.11
CA LEU A 423 7.80 10.68 -6.88
C LEU A 423 8.26 10.36 -8.31
N PHE A 424 8.97 11.28 -8.95
CA PHE A 424 9.59 11.05 -10.25
C PHE A 424 10.58 9.89 -10.21
N SER A 425 11.42 9.83 -9.18
CA SER A 425 12.33 8.70 -8.96
C SER A 425 11.60 7.39 -8.70
N ALA A 426 10.49 7.41 -7.94
CA ALA A 426 9.69 6.22 -7.65
C ALA A 426 9.04 5.66 -8.93
N ARG A 427 8.46 6.52 -9.77
CA ARG A 427 7.85 6.16 -11.06
C ARG A 427 8.79 5.30 -11.90
N LYS A 428 10.06 5.70 -12.01
CA LYS A 428 11.00 5.00 -12.90
C LYS A 428 11.27 3.57 -12.44
N HIS A 429 11.30 3.30 -11.13
CA HIS A 429 12.07 2.17 -10.58
C HIS A 429 11.38 1.36 -9.49
N TYR A 430 10.23 1.77 -8.97
CA TYR A 430 9.67 1.11 -7.80
C TYR A 430 8.89 -0.16 -8.18
N GLN A 431 9.49 -1.34 -7.98
CA GLN A 431 8.81 -2.64 -8.04
C GLN A 431 9.16 -3.48 -6.81
N ALA A 432 8.73 -3.05 -5.62
CA ALA A 432 8.94 -3.78 -4.38
C ALA A 432 7.91 -4.91 -4.20
N ALA A 433 8.23 -5.96 -3.45
CA ALA A 433 7.24 -6.95 -3.05
C ALA A 433 6.13 -6.29 -2.19
N TYR A 434 4.87 -6.57 -2.52
CA TYR A 434 3.70 -5.97 -1.89
C TYR A 434 3.13 -6.92 -0.83
N TYR A 435 3.19 -6.50 0.43
CA TYR A 435 2.68 -7.24 1.59
C TYR A 435 1.50 -6.49 2.21
N PHE A 436 0.33 -7.12 2.30
CA PHE A 436 -0.91 -6.45 2.76
C PHE A 436 -0.77 -5.76 4.13
N PHE A 437 0.00 -6.35 5.04
CA PHE A 437 0.15 -5.82 6.39
C PHE A 437 1.32 -4.87 6.56
N SER A 438 2.49 -5.10 5.97
CA SER A 438 3.70 -4.32 6.25
C SER A 438 4.12 -3.37 5.11
N GLN A 439 4.01 -3.83 3.86
CA GLN A 439 4.46 -3.12 2.65
C GLN A 439 3.29 -3.02 1.67
N ASN A 440 2.26 -2.30 2.09
CA ASN A 440 1.06 -2.07 1.32
C ASN A 440 1.12 -0.68 0.67
N CYS A 441 0.09 -0.36 -0.10
CA CYS A 441 -0.12 0.94 -0.73
C CYS A 441 0.18 2.13 0.18
N ALA A 442 -0.27 2.05 1.42
CA ALA A 442 -0.16 3.11 2.39
C ALA A 442 1.24 3.26 2.94
N SER A 443 1.93 2.16 3.30
CA SER A 443 3.31 2.26 3.78
C SER A 443 4.28 2.66 2.68
N VAL A 444 4.10 2.16 1.46
CA VAL A 444 4.93 2.58 0.31
C VAL A 444 4.77 4.08 0.09
N LEU A 445 3.52 4.55 -0.02
CA LEU A 445 3.26 5.99 -0.20
C LEU A 445 3.81 6.82 0.95
N PHE A 446 3.59 6.37 2.19
CA PHE A 446 4.10 7.03 3.39
C PHE A 446 5.63 7.14 3.37
N HIS A 447 6.36 6.09 3.01
CA HIS A 447 7.82 6.14 2.90
C HIS A 447 8.29 7.05 1.77
N VAL A 448 7.62 7.04 0.61
CA VAL A 448 7.90 7.97 -0.50
C VAL A 448 7.72 9.40 -0.04
N ILE A 449 6.63 9.72 0.68
CA ILE A 449 6.39 11.04 1.25
C ILE A 449 7.46 11.38 2.29
N ALA A 450 7.68 10.52 3.28
CA ALA A 450 8.62 10.72 4.37
C ALA A 450 10.05 11.02 3.87
N GLN A 451 10.51 10.24 2.89
CA GLN A 451 11.81 10.44 2.24
C GLN A 451 11.84 11.71 1.39
N GLY A 452 10.76 11.99 0.65
CA GLY A 452 10.63 13.19 -0.15
C GLY A 452 10.68 14.47 0.68
N ILE A 453 10.04 14.48 1.85
CA ILE A 453 10.02 15.66 2.73
C ILE A 453 11.23 15.72 3.68
N GLY A 454 12.03 14.66 3.76
CA GLY A 454 13.23 14.59 4.59
C GLY A 454 12.96 14.47 6.10
N GLU A 455 11.82 13.92 6.51
CA GLU A 455 11.44 13.83 7.93
C GLU A 455 11.97 12.53 8.56
N GLU A 456 13.08 12.62 9.31
CA GLU A 456 13.79 11.44 9.84
C GLU A 456 12.91 10.52 10.70
N ASP A 457 12.02 11.07 11.51
CA ASP A 457 11.13 10.28 12.37
C ASP A 457 10.16 9.44 11.56
N LEU A 458 9.62 9.97 10.46
CA LEU A 458 8.76 9.22 9.55
C LEU A 458 9.56 8.21 8.72
N ILE A 459 10.77 8.57 8.28
CA ILE A 459 11.64 7.68 7.51
C ILE A 459 12.00 6.43 8.31
N ARG A 460 12.23 6.58 9.62
CA ARG A 460 12.60 5.49 10.53
C ARG A 460 11.40 4.67 11.01
N PHE A 461 10.17 5.11 10.73
CA PHE A 461 8.95 4.40 11.12
C PHE A 461 8.68 3.24 10.16
N ASP A 462 9.11 2.04 10.56
CA ASP A 462 9.00 0.80 9.80
C ASP A 462 8.34 -0.28 10.67
N PRO A 463 7.02 -0.14 10.94
CA PRO A 463 6.33 -1.05 11.83
C PRO A 463 6.11 -2.42 11.18
N LEU A 464 5.86 -3.43 12.02
CA LEU A 464 5.52 -4.78 11.56
C LEU A 464 4.21 -4.82 10.78
N VAL A 465 3.34 -3.84 11.05
CA VAL A 465 2.05 -3.64 10.40
C VAL A 465 1.89 -2.15 10.13
N SER A 466 1.39 -1.80 8.97
CA SER A 466 1.23 -0.43 8.50
C SER A 466 -0.23 -0.17 8.11
N PRO A 467 -1.18 -0.14 9.06
CA PRO A 467 -2.56 0.23 8.74
C PRO A 467 -2.59 1.69 8.21
N PRO A 468 -3.31 1.99 7.13
CA PRO A 468 -3.39 3.33 6.55
C PRO A 468 -3.70 4.44 7.57
N ASN A 469 -4.65 4.19 8.45
CA ASN A 469 -5.07 5.15 9.46
C ASN A 469 -3.98 5.44 10.52
N THR A 470 -3.11 4.47 10.80
CA THR A 470 -1.98 4.59 11.72
C THR A 470 -0.94 5.56 11.16
N LEU A 471 -0.65 5.43 9.86
CA LEU A 471 0.27 6.31 9.15
C LEU A 471 -0.26 7.76 9.07
N ILE A 472 -1.55 7.92 8.77
CA ILE A 472 -2.20 9.24 8.79
C ILE A 472 -2.19 9.86 10.17
N SER A 473 -2.52 9.10 11.22
CA SER A 473 -2.48 9.59 12.60
C SER A 473 -1.09 10.12 12.98
N MET A 474 -0.04 9.42 12.56
CA MET A 474 1.34 9.87 12.77
C MET A 474 1.62 11.22 12.10
N MET A 475 1.23 11.38 10.82
CA MET A 475 1.44 12.65 10.10
C MET A 475 0.62 13.80 10.70
N VAL A 476 -0.63 13.54 11.11
CA VAL A 476 -1.49 14.54 11.76
C VAL A 476 -0.91 14.99 13.11
N ARG A 477 -0.43 14.04 13.92
CA ARG A 477 0.21 14.34 15.21
C ARG A 477 1.49 15.15 15.05
N LYS A 478 2.28 14.85 14.01
CA LYS A 478 3.49 15.61 13.65
C LYS A 478 3.19 16.96 12.97
N LYS A 479 1.91 17.30 12.78
CA LYS A 479 1.44 18.52 12.09
C LYS A 479 1.91 18.63 10.64
N ILE A 480 2.29 17.49 10.04
CA ILE A 480 2.66 17.37 8.63
C ILE A 480 1.40 17.26 7.78
N ALA A 481 0.33 16.70 8.33
CA ALA A 481 -0.96 16.61 7.68
C ALA A 481 -2.07 17.26 8.53
N GLU A 482 -3.08 17.83 7.88
CA GLU A 482 -4.27 18.38 8.54
C GLU A 482 -5.55 17.92 7.82
N PRO A 483 -6.64 17.67 8.53
CA PRO A 483 -7.89 17.21 7.91
C PRO A 483 -8.53 18.31 7.06
N VAL A 484 -9.04 17.94 5.89
CA VAL A 484 -9.81 18.83 5.00
C VAL A 484 -11.27 18.37 4.97
N TYR A 485 -12.20 19.31 4.99
CA TYR A 485 -13.63 19.07 4.97
C TYR A 485 -14.30 19.89 3.86
N PRO A 486 -15.34 19.36 3.19
CA PRO A 486 -15.84 17.98 3.33
C PRO A 486 -14.90 16.94 2.69
N SER A 487 -14.98 15.70 3.16
CA SER A 487 -14.38 14.55 2.47
C SER A 487 -15.15 14.21 1.20
N PHE A 488 -14.58 13.40 0.29
CA PHE A 488 -15.35 12.90 -0.85
C PHE A 488 -16.13 11.66 -0.44
N TYR A 489 -17.45 11.74 -0.43
CA TYR A 489 -18.28 10.64 0.06
C TYR A 489 -18.75 9.72 -1.05
N SER A 490 -18.89 8.45 -0.70
CA SER A 490 -19.52 7.45 -1.55
C SER A 490 -20.93 7.88 -1.97
N TYR A 491 -21.33 7.50 -3.18
CA TYR A 491 -22.67 7.80 -3.71
C TYR A 491 -23.79 7.31 -2.77
N ARG A 492 -23.58 6.19 -2.07
CA ARG A 492 -24.53 5.66 -1.08
C ARG A 492 -24.63 6.54 0.15
N LYS A 493 -23.50 7.02 0.67
CA LYS A 493 -23.49 7.92 1.83
C LYS A 493 -24.18 9.24 1.50
N LYS A 494 -23.97 9.76 0.28
CA LYS A 494 -24.76 10.88 -0.26
C LYS A 494 -26.25 10.59 -0.26
N GLY A 495 -26.66 9.44 -0.80
CA GLY A 495 -28.07 9.05 -0.77
C GLY A 495 -28.66 8.94 0.64
N TYR A 496 -27.94 8.34 1.60
CA TYR A 496 -28.45 8.27 2.97
C TYR A 496 -28.56 9.64 3.65
N ILE A 497 -27.67 10.59 3.35
CA ILE A 497 -27.78 11.95 3.89
C ILE A 497 -28.95 12.70 3.26
N ALA A 498 -29.12 12.57 1.95
CA ALA A 498 -30.29 13.11 1.28
C ALA A 498 -31.60 12.54 1.88
N GLN A 499 -31.64 11.28 2.31
CA GLN A 499 -32.78 10.73 3.04
C GLN A 499 -33.03 11.40 4.40
N GLU A 500 -31.98 11.75 5.15
CA GLU A 500 -32.14 12.43 6.44
C GLU A 500 -32.58 13.89 6.25
N LEU A 501 -32.00 14.60 5.29
CA LEU A 501 -32.41 15.96 4.92
C LEU A 501 -33.85 15.97 4.38
N LEU A 502 -34.22 15.01 3.54
CA LEU A 502 -35.59 14.83 3.05
C LEU A 502 -36.58 14.67 4.20
N LYS A 503 -36.26 13.84 5.20
CA LYS A 503 -37.11 13.66 6.40
C LYS A 503 -37.22 14.95 7.21
N GLU A 504 -36.11 15.62 7.46
CA GLU A 504 -36.07 16.85 8.24
C GLU A 504 -36.90 17.94 7.58
N ASP A 505 -36.69 18.15 6.27
CA ASP A 505 -37.43 19.16 5.52
C ASP A 505 -38.91 18.82 5.38
N LEU A 506 -39.25 17.56 5.12
CA LEU A 506 -40.66 17.15 5.03
C LEU A 506 -41.39 17.32 6.36
N ASN A 507 -40.77 16.92 7.47
CA ASN A 507 -41.37 17.10 8.81
C ASN A 507 -41.55 18.60 9.12
N ARG A 508 -40.54 19.42 8.83
CA ARG A 508 -40.62 20.88 9.01
C ARG A 508 -41.74 21.50 8.17
N LEU A 509 -41.92 21.06 6.93
CA LEU A 509 -43.00 21.53 6.05
C LEU A 509 -44.37 21.05 6.50
N SER A 510 -44.46 19.80 6.99
CA SER A 510 -45.67 19.25 7.61
C SER A 510 -46.10 20.05 8.84
N ASP A 511 -45.15 20.45 9.69
CA ASP A 511 -45.42 21.32 10.84
C ASP A 511 -45.86 22.73 10.42
N GLN A 512 -45.32 23.26 9.32
CA GLN A 512 -45.66 24.59 8.79
C GLN A 512 -47.03 24.60 8.09
N LEU A 513 -47.42 23.50 7.45
CA LEU A 513 -48.65 23.34 6.69
C LEU A 513 -49.37 22.03 7.07
N PRO A 514 -49.91 21.94 8.31
CA PRO A 514 -50.45 20.69 8.85
C PRO A 514 -51.76 20.22 8.18
N PHE A 515 -52.34 21.05 7.31
CA PHE A 515 -53.56 20.73 6.56
C PHE A 515 -53.29 20.13 5.17
N ALA A 516 -52.05 20.17 4.69
CA ALA A 516 -51.68 19.47 3.47
C ALA A 516 -51.46 17.98 3.78
N ASP A 517 -51.81 17.11 2.82
CA ASP A 517 -51.76 15.66 2.97
C ASP A 517 -50.34 15.13 2.71
N TRP A 518 -49.40 15.52 3.56
CA TRP A 518 -47.98 15.16 3.40
C TRP A 518 -47.79 13.64 3.47
N PRO A 519 -47.05 13.03 2.53
CA PRO A 519 -46.76 11.60 2.61
C PRO A 519 -45.94 11.30 3.86
N GLU A 520 -46.17 10.14 4.47
CA GLU A 520 -45.30 9.70 5.56
C GLU A 520 -43.85 9.58 5.07
N THR A 521 -42.91 10.14 5.83
CA THR A 521 -41.47 10.01 5.58
C THR A 521 -41.03 8.55 5.33
N SER A 522 -41.65 7.59 6.02
CA SER A 522 -41.42 6.15 5.87
C SER A 522 -41.69 5.64 4.46
N ARG A 523 -42.66 6.23 3.74
CA ARG A 523 -43.02 5.86 2.36
C ARG A 523 -41.97 6.32 1.36
N LEU A 524 -41.45 7.55 1.51
CA LEU A 524 -40.38 8.11 0.66
C LEU A 524 -39.05 7.36 0.77
N ILE A 525 -38.79 6.69 1.89
CA ILE A 525 -37.57 5.88 2.10
C ILE A 525 -37.86 4.37 2.19
N SER A 526 -38.99 3.92 1.65
CA SER A 526 -39.39 2.51 1.64
C SER A 526 -38.41 1.63 0.84
N ARG A 527 -38.31 0.33 1.20
CA ARG A 527 -37.65 -0.70 0.37
C ARG A 527 -38.27 -0.81 -1.02
N HIS A 528 -39.58 -0.61 -1.09
CA HIS A 528 -40.38 -0.87 -2.27
C HIS A 528 -40.43 0.38 -3.14
N VAL A 529 -39.96 0.24 -4.38
CA VAL A 529 -39.92 1.35 -5.35
C VAL A 529 -41.30 1.93 -5.59
N ASP A 530 -42.34 1.11 -5.67
CA ASP A 530 -43.72 1.57 -5.89
C ASP A 530 -44.24 2.43 -4.74
N THR A 531 -43.87 2.10 -3.50
CA THR A 531 -44.24 2.91 -2.33
C THR A 531 -43.53 4.27 -2.35
N ARG A 532 -42.26 4.30 -2.76
CA ARG A 532 -41.51 5.56 -2.89
C ARG A 532 -42.03 6.41 -4.04
N LEU A 533 -42.35 5.78 -5.17
CA LEU A 533 -42.92 6.43 -6.34
C LEU A 533 -44.25 7.10 -6.01
N SER A 534 -45.17 6.35 -5.40
CA SER A 534 -46.46 6.88 -4.95
C SER A 534 -46.30 8.04 -3.95
N ALA A 535 -45.30 7.99 -3.06
CA ALA A 535 -45.04 9.10 -2.16
C ALA A 535 -44.43 10.33 -2.87
N ALA A 536 -43.68 10.13 -3.95
CA ALA A 536 -43.19 11.23 -4.77
C ALA A 536 -44.35 11.88 -5.57
N GLU A 537 -45.27 11.08 -6.09
CA GLU A 537 -46.52 11.56 -6.72
C GLU A 537 -47.36 12.39 -5.72
N ASP A 538 -47.50 11.94 -4.47
CA ASP A 538 -48.19 12.71 -3.42
C ASP A 538 -47.56 14.11 -3.22
N LEU A 539 -46.22 14.23 -3.26
CA LEU A 539 -45.54 15.53 -3.17
C LEU A 539 -45.87 16.44 -4.36
N GLU A 540 -46.01 15.86 -5.56
CA GLU A 540 -46.38 16.60 -6.76
C GLU A 540 -47.80 17.17 -6.64
N ASP A 541 -48.74 16.36 -6.14
CA ASP A 541 -50.12 16.78 -5.91
C ASP A 541 -50.21 17.93 -4.90
N ILE A 542 -49.40 17.90 -3.84
CA ILE A 542 -49.29 19.01 -2.88
C ILE A 542 -48.80 20.29 -3.59
N ALA A 543 -47.79 20.21 -4.47
CA ALA A 543 -47.29 21.37 -5.20
C ALA A 543 -48.37 22.01 -6.09
N LYS A 544 -49.24 21.18 -6.68
CA LYS A 544 -50.37 21.63 -7.51
C LYS A 544 -51.47 22.29 -6.68
N ILE A 545 -51.77 21.77 -5.50
CA ILE A 545 -52.81 22.30 -4.61
C ILE A 545 -52.33 23.56 -3.88
N TYR A 546 -51.06 23.62 -3.50
CA TYR A 546 -50.46 24.68 -2.68
C TYR A 546 -49.21 25.29 -3.38
N PRO A 547 -49.38 26.15 -4.40
CA PRO A 547 -48.27 26.70 -5.20
C PRO A 547 -47.21 27.48 -4.39
N GLU A 548 -47.56 27.99 -3.21
CA GLU A 548 -46.62 28.62 -2.29
C GLU A 548 -45.53 27.65 -1.79
N THR A 549 -45.76 26.34 -1.89
CA THR A 549 -44.82 25.29 -1.50
C THR A 549 -43.86 24.88 -2.61
N SER A 550 -44.03 25.40 -3.84
CA SER A 550 -43.29 24.96 -5.03
C SER A 550 -41.76 24.99 -4.85
N ASN A 551 -41.19 26.03 -4.24
CA ASN A 551 -39.73 26.07 -3.97
C ASN A 551 -39.29 24.99 -2.99
N ALA A 552 -40.09 24.73 -1.95
CA ALA A 552 -39.79 23.72 -0.94
C ALA A 552 -39.91 22.31 -1.52
N ILE A 553 -40.93 22.06 -2.35
CA ILE A 553 -41.14 20.78 -3.03
C ILE A 553 -40.08 20.56 -4.11
N TYR A 554 -39.66 21.61 -4.83
CA TYR A 554 -38.53 21.52 -5.74
C TYR A 554 -37.27 21.03 -5.03
N ARG A 555 -36.99 21.56 -3.84
CA ARG A 555 -35.86 21.11 -3.01
C ARG A 555 -36.05 19.69 -2.48
N LEU A 556 -37.25 19.32 -2.02
CA LEU A 556 -37.58 17.93 -1.67
C LEU A 556 -37.37 16.99 -2.87
N ALA A 557 -37.65 17.43 -4.10
CA ALA A 557 -37.41 16.66 -5.31
C ALA A 557 -35.92 16.49 -5.62
N VAL A 558 -35.07 17.50 -5.33
CA VAL A 558 -33.61 17.36 -5.37
C VAL A 558 -33.16 16.28 -4.37
N PHE A 559 -33.58 16.39 -3.11
CA PHE A 559 -33.23 15.39 -2.09
C PHE A 559 -33.81 14.01 -2.39
N THR A 560 -34.96 13.92 -3.05
CA THR A 560 -35.56 12.64 -3.49
C THR A 560 -34.69 11.97 -4.56
N GLN A 561 -34.19 12.72 -5.53
CA GLN A 561 -33.26 12.19 -6.55
C GLN A 561 -31.95 11.72 -5.93
N GLU A 562 -31.37 12.52 -5.05
CA GLU A 562 -30.14 12.15 -4.34
C GLU A 562 -30.37 10.95 -3.41
N ALA A 563 -31.51 10.89 -2.71
CA ALA A 563 -31.89 9.80 -1.83
C ALA A 563 -32.00 8.44 -2.55
N GLU A 564 -32.39 8.44 -3.83
CA GLU A 564 -32.43 7.22 -4.66
C GLU A 564 -31.05 6.58 -4.82
N MET A 565 -29.96 7.36 -4.67
CA MET A 565 -28.61 6.81 -4.72
C MET A 565 -28.34 5.77 -3.64
N ALA A 566 -29.05 5.84 -2.50
CA ALA A 566 -28.94 4.85 -1.42
C ALA A 566 -29.44 3.45 -1.82
N TYR A 567 -30.33 3.37 -2.83
CA TYR A 567 -30.89 2.13 -3.36
C TYR A 567 -30.22 1.68 -4.65
N SER A 568 -29.52 2.59 -5.34
CA SER A 568 -28.90 2.31 -6.64
C SER A 568 -27.67 1.37 -6.56
N TYR A 569 -27.52 0.54 -7.58
CA TYR A 569 -26.35 -0.31 -7.82
C TYR A 569 -25.50 0.31 -8.93
N LYS A 570 -24.91 1.49 -8.67
CA LYS A 570 -24.12 2.24 -9.66
C LYS A 570 -22.80 1.56 -10.06
N ASP A 571 -22.45 0.45 -9.40
CA ASP A 571 -21.35 -0.43 -9.77
C ASP A 571 -21.68 -1.37 -10.94
N LEU A 572 -22.93 -1.38 -11.43
CA LEU A 572 -23.39 -2.23 -12.54
C LEU A 572 -23.76 -1.38 -13.77
N ARG A 573 -23.32 -1.79 -14.97
CA ARG A 573 -23.74 -1.17 -16.25
C ARG A 573 -25.16 -1.63 -16.61
N CYS A 574 -26.17 -0.78 -16.37
CA CYS A 574 -27.57 -1.05 -16.66
C CYS A 574 -28.21 -0.03 -17.61
N GLU A 575 -29.22 -0.45 -18.39
CA GLU A 575 -29.89 0.41 -19.39
C GLU A 575 -30.67 1.54 -18.72
N ASN A 576 -31.24 1.28 -17.53
CA ASN A 576 -32.02 2.23 -16.75
C ASN A 576 -31.29 2.65 -15.47
N TYR A 577 -30.33 3.56 -15.58
CA TYR A 577 -29.68 4.17 -14.39
C TYR A 577 -30.61 5.10 -13.59
N THR A 578 -31.70 5.56 -14.22
CA THR A 578 -32.68 6.46 -13.59
C THR A 578 -33.83 5.61 -13.05
N SER A 579 -34.06 5.61 -11.73
CA SER A 579 -35.22 4.94 -11.15
C SER A 579 -36.51 5.67 -11.53
N SER A 580 -37.65 4.99 -11.50
CA SER A 580 -38.96 5.62 -11.72
C SER A 580 -39.19 6.79 -10.76
N VAL A 581 -38.72 6.67 -9.52
CA VAL A 581 -38.79 7.73 -8.50
C VAL A 581 -37.94 8.94 -8.91
N THR A 582 -36.72 8.74 -9.40
CA THR A 582 -35.88 9.83 -9.92
C THR A 582 -36.52 10.48 -11.15
N ALA A 583 -37.09 9.70 -12.07
CA ALA A 583 -37.78 10.22 -13.25
C ALA A 583 -38.99 11.08 -12.84
N GLU A 584 -39.75 10.62 -11.85
CA GLU A 584 -40.91 11.32 -11.31
C GLU A 584 -40.51 12.63 -10.61
N ALA A 585 -39.48 12.60 -9.76
CA ALA A 585 -38.94 13.81 -9.14
C ALA A 585 -38.45 14.84 -10.18
N ARG A 586 -37.83 14.39 -11.29
CA ARG A 586 -37.44 15.27 -12.39
C ARG A 586 -38.63 15.85 -13.15
N ARG A 587 -39.68 15.05 -13.37
CA ARG A 587 -40.92 15.51 -13.99
C ARG A 587 -41.58 16.58 -13.13
N MET A 588 -41.73 16.33 -11.83
CA MET A 588 -42.22 17.28 -10.84
C MET A 588 -41.41 18.58 -10.87
N GLN A 589 -40.07 18.50 -10.91
CA GLN A 589 -39.22 19.68 -11.08
C GLN A 589 -39.60 20.42 -12.37
N GLN A 590 -39.57 19.76 -13.52
CA GLN A 590 -39.91 20.37 -14.82
C GLN A 590 -41.28 21.08 -14.82
N GLU A 591 -42.28 20.53 -14.13
CA GLU A 591 -43.61 21.12 -14.02
C GLU A 591 -43.64 22.35 -13.10
N ILE A 592 -42.93 22.30 -11.97
CA ILE A 592 -42.78 23.44 -11.05
C ILE A 592 -42.04 24.61 -11.72
N LEU A 593 -41.06 24.30 -12.59
CA LEU A 593 -40.08 25.25 -13.08
C LEU A 593 -40.63 26.38 -13.96
N GLY A 594 -41.67 26.12 -14.77
CA GLY A 594 -42.06 27.07 -15.82
C GLY A 594 -40.82 27.58 -16.63
N PRO A 595 -40.83 28.80 -17.18
CA PRO A 595 -39.70 29.33 -17.97
C PRO A 595 -38.62 30.12 -17.21
N SER A 596 -38.55 30.10 -15.87
CA SER A 596 -37.64 30.98 -15.10
C SER A 596 -36.34 30.29 -14.67
N GLU A 597 -35.33 30.27 -15.55
CA GLU A 597 -34.06 29.52 -15.41
C GLU A 597 -33.19 29.94 -14.21
N LYS A 598 -33.20 31.22 -13.81
CA LYS A 598 -32.24 31.77 -12.83
C LYS A 598 -32.51 31.42 -11.36
N GLN A 599 -33.78 31.30 -10.98
CA GLN A 599 -34.16 30.94 -9.59
C GLN A 599 -33.84 29.47 -9.28
N ILE A 600 -33.60 28.67 -10.32
CA ILE A 600 -33.37 27.22 -10.27
C ILE A 600 -31.96 26.92 -9.83
N ASP A 601 -30.99 27.57 -10.48
CA ASP A 601 -29.58 27.44 -10.15
C ASP A 601 -29.37 27.80 -8.68
N ASP A 602 -30.04 28.85 -8.19
CA ASP A 602 -29.97 29.27 -6.79
C ASP A 602 -30.51 28.19 -5.82
N ILE A 603 -31.62 27.51 -6.14
CA ILE A 603 -32.20 26.46 -5.27
C ILE A 603 -31.39 25.16 -5.32
N ALA A 604 -30.92 24.76 -6.50
CA ALA A 604 -30.08 23.57 -6.64
C ALA A 604 -28.74 23.75 -5.91
N VAL A 605 -28.11 24.92 -6.06
CA VAL A 605 -26.90 25.29 -5.33
C VAL A 605 -27.14 25.33 -3.81
N ASP A 606 -28.29 25.86 -3.35
CA ASP A 606 -28.67 25.82 -1.92
C ASP A 606 -28.79 24.38 -1.40
N ALA A 607 -29.42 23.48 -2.15
CA ALA A 607 -29.57 22.08 -1.75
C ALA A 607 -28.21 21.35 -1.68
N ASP A 608 -27.33 21.55 -2.66
CA ASP A 608 -25.98 20.99 -2.67
C ASP A 608 -25.15 21.55 -1.50
N GLN A 609 -25.21 22.86 -1.28
CA GLN A 609 -24.51 23.50 -0.16
C GLN A 609 -25.03 22.99 1.20
N GLN A 610 -26.34 22.80 1.36
CA GLN A 610 -26.91 22.22 2.58
C GLN A 610 -26.43 20.79 2.82
N MET A 611 -26.33 19.97 1.76
CA MET A 611 -25.72 18.65 1.87
C MET A 611 -24.27 18.76 2.33
N GLU A 612 -23.45 19.58 1.69
CA GLU A 612 -22.04 19.81 2.05
C GLU A 612 -21.86 20.32 3.49
N ASP A 613 -22.70 21.25 3.92
CA ASP A 613 -22.68 21.78 5.29
C ASP A 613 -23.07 20.70 6.30
N TYR A 614 -24.09 19.89 6.00
CA TYR A 614 -24.50 18.76 6.82
C TYR A 614 -23.37 17.72 6.92
N PHE A 615 -22.71 17.39 5.81
CA PHE A 615 -21.54 16.51 5.77
C PHE A 615 -20.40 17.04 6.64
N SER A 616 -20.03 18.30 6.43
CA SER A 616 -18.96 18.97 7.15
C SER A 616 -19.24 18.99 8.65
N GLY A 617 -20.50 19.26 9.04
CA GLY A 617 -20.95 19.21 10.42
C GLY A 617 -20.82 17.83 11.06
N LEU A 618 -21.31 16.78 10.38
CA LEU A 618 -21.18 15.40 10.85
C LEU A 618 -19.73 14.98 10.99
N GLU A 619 -18.88 15.30 10.02
CA GLU A 619 -17.48 14.90 10.04
C GLU A 619 -16.69 15.62 11.14
N LYS A 620 -16.88 16.94 11.29
CA LYS A 620 -16.29 17.73 12.37
C LYS A 620 -16.70 17.18 13.74
N LYS A 621 -17.99 16.85 13.92
CA LYS A 621 -18.49 16.24 15.16
C LYS A 621 -17.87 14.86 15.40
N ALA A 622 -17.78 14.01 14.39
CA ALA A 622 -17.22 12.67 14.50
C ALA A 622 -15.71 12.65 14.76
N ARG A 623 -14.96 13.62 14.21
CA ARG A 623 -13.51 13.77 14.43
C ARG A 623 -13.15 14.49 15.73
N GLY A 624 -14.03 15.36 16.23
CA GLY A 624 -13.90 16.01 17.53
C GLY A 624 -14.12 15.07 18.72
N LYS A 625 -14.67 13.88 18.48
CA LYS A 625 -14.89 12.84 19.50
C LYS A 625 -13.79 11.78 19.45
N GLY A 626 -13.31 11.36 20.63
CA GLY A 626 -12.40 10.22 20.76
C GLY A 626 -10.92 10.59 20.90
N THR A 627 -10.02 9.68 20.54
CA THR A 627 -8.55 9.87 20.64
C THR A 627 -7.89 9.73 19.28
N SER A 628 -6.70 10.29 19.10
CA SER A 628 -5.92 10.10 17.87
C SER A 628 -5.20 8.75 17.82
N HIS A 629 -5.26 7.95 18.89
CA HIS A 629 -4.63 6.63 18.96
C HIS A 629 -5.39 5.62 18.09
N THR A 630 -4.72 4.81 17.28
CA THR A 630 -5.37 3.85 16.35
C THR A 630 -5.38 2.41 16.86
N GLY A 631 -4.70 2.15 17.97
CA GLY A 631 -4.56 0.81 18.57
C GLY A 631 -3.37 0.02 18.01
N HIS A 632 -2.43 0.71 17.36
CA HIS A 632 -1.14 0.16 16.99
C HIS A 632 -0.27 -0.05 18.24
N TYR A 633 0.45 -1.17 18.30
CA TYR A 633 1.32 -1.57 19.43
C TYR A 633 0.69 -1.39 20.82
N ARG A 634 -0.36 -2.16 21.09
CA ARG A 634 -1.07 -2.13 22.36
C ARG A 634 -0.41 -3.07 23.37
N PHE A 635 -0.19 -2.58 24.58
CA PHE A 635 0.27 -3.39 25.71
C PHE A 635 -0.62 -3.16 26.93
N SER A 636 -0.93 -4.21 27.68
CA SER A 636 -1.59 -4.06 28.98
C SER A 636 -0.97 -4.97 30.02
N ALA A 637 -0.99 -4.51 31.25
CA ALA A 637 -0.63 -5.29 32.42
C ALA A 637 -1.71 -5.11 33.48
N GLY A 638 -2.10 -6.20 34.14
CA GLY A 638 -3.13 -6.18 35.15
C GLY A 638 -2.89 -7.23 36.23
N ALA A 639 -3.63 -7.09 37.31
CA ALA A 639 -3.72 -8.11 38.35
C ALA A 639 -5.17 -8.59 38.44
N GLY A 640 -5.36 -9.84 38.82
CA GLY A 640 -6.66 -10.46 38.88
C GLY A 640 -6.68 -11.71 39.73
N PHE A 641 -7.80 -12.40 39.69
CA PHE A 641 -8.01 -13.71 40.30
C PHE A 641 -8.42 -14.69 39.20
N TYR A 642 -7.89 -15.90 39.28
CA TYR A 642 -8.14 -16.99 38.38
C TYR A 642 -8.60 -18.20 39.20
N ASP A 643 -9.82 -18.65 38.94
CA ASP A 643 -10.41 -19.85 39.51
C ASP A 643 -10.42 -20.93 38.42
N ALA A 644 -9.48 -21.85 38.51
CA ALA A 644 -9.50 -23.05 37.70
C ALA A 644 -10.04 -24.20 38.55
N TRP A 645 -11.18 -24.76 38.15
CA TRP A 645 -11.81 -26.06 38.46
C TRP A 645 -11.79 -26.63 39.91
N ARG A 646 -10.76 -26.40 40.73
CA ARG A 646 -10.49 -26.91 42.08
C ARG A 646 -10.84 -25.96 43.22
N SER A 647 -11.72 -24.99 43.02
CA SER A 647 -12.28 -24.10 44.06
C SER A 647 -11.31 -23.14 44.76
N ASP A 648 -10.02 -23.17 44.44
CA ASP A 648 -9.05 -22.20 44.96
C ASP A 648 -8.87 -21.07 43.94
N THR A 649 -9.30 -19.87 44.32
CA THR A 649 -9.06 -18.65 43.56
C THR A 649 -7.60 -18.24 43.74
N GLU A 650 -6.80 -18.31 42.68
CA GLU A 650 -5.39 -17.90 42.71
C GLU A 650 -5.23 -16.47 42.16
N PRO A 651 -4.42 -15.62 42.81
CA PRO A 651 -4.08 -14.32 42.24
C PRO A 651 -3.18 -14.51 41.01
N VAL A 652 -3.48 -13.74 39.96
CA VAL A 652 -2.76 -13.77 38.67
C VAL A 652 -2.34 -12.39 38.23
N ILE A 653 -1.21 -12.34 37.54
CA ILE A 653 -0.76 -11.22 36.74
C ILE A 653 -1.15 -11.50 35.29
N MET A 654 -1.79 -10.56 34.63
CA MET A 654 -2.15 -10.65 33.23
C MET A 654 -1.32 -9.67 32.41
N LEU A 655 -0.78 -10.15 31.30
CA LEU A 655 -0.01 -9.39 30.33
C LEU A 655 -0.67 -9.57 28.97
N GLU A 656 -1.06 -8.48 28.32
CA GLU A 656 -1.55 -8.52 26.94
C GLU A 656 -0.66 -7.68 26.03
N GLY A 657 -0.51 -8.11 24.78
CA GLY A 657 0.18 -7.39 23.73
C GLY A 657 -0.52 -7.60 22.39
N ALA A 658 -0.57 -6.58 21.54
CA ALA A 658 -1.04 -6.72 20.16
C ALA A 658 -0.26 -5.80 19.22
N LEU A 659 0.09 -6.28 18.02
CA LEU A 659 0.70 -5.43 16.99
C LEU A 659 -0.29 -4.40 16.46
N HIS A 660 -1.54 -4.82 16.26
CA HIS A 660 -2.64 -3.91 15.97
C HIS A 660 -3.94 -4.49 16.50
N ARG A 661 -4.69 -3.67 17.25
CA ARG A 661 -6.01 -4.02 17.77
C ARG A 661 -6.95 -2.83 17.62
N GLN A 662 -7.97 -2.98 16.79
CA GLN A 662 -9.08 -2.06 16.70
C GLN A 662 -10.36 -2.81 17.04
N PRO A 663 -11.02 -2.55 18.17
CA PRO A 663 -12.33 -3.13 18.44
C PRO A 663 -13.43 -2.37 17.68
N MET A 664 -14.57 -3.03 17.44
CA MET A 664 -15.79 -2.34 17.00
C MET A 664 -16.17 -1.27 18.02
N GLY A 665 -16.64 -0.11 17.55
CA GLY A 665 -16.88 1.08 18.38
C GLY A 665 -15.58 1.72 18.89
N SER A 666 -14.48 1.55 18.16
CA SER A 666 -13.18 2.16 18.47
C SER A 666 -13.30 3.65 18.79
N ARG A 667 -12.60 4.09 19.83
CA ARG A 667 -12.50 5.50 20.23
C ARG A 667 -11.63 6.32 19.29
N SER A 668 -10.89 5.69 18.39
CA SER A 668 -10.05 6.44 17.46
C SER A 668 -10.91 7.36 16.60
N ASN A 669 -10.54 8.63 16.52
CA ASN A 669 -11.11 9.57 15.55
C ASN A 669 -10.55 9.34 14.13
N LEU A 670 -9.52 8.50 14.03
CA LEU A 670 -8.93 7.96 12.81
C LEU A 670 -9.08 6.44 12.79
N SER A 671 -10.15 5.86 13.34
CA SER A 671 -10.42 4.42 13.15
C SER A 671 -10.65 4.12 11.68
N MET A 672 -10.24 2.95 11.20
CA MET A 672 -10.44 2.56 9.80
C MET A 672 -11.93 2.58 9.44
N GLN A 673 -12.74 1.95 10.28
CA GLN A 673 -14.20 1.96 10.26
C GLN A 673 -14.67 1.51 11.65
N ARG A 674 -15.64 2.20 12.26
CA ARG A 674 -16.04 1.86 13.65
C ARG A 674 -16.93 0.62 13.73
N SER A 675 -17.49 0.20 12.59
CA SER A 675 -18.24 -1.03 12.43
C SER A 675 -17.38 -2.25 12.09
N SER A 676 -16.05 -2.15 12.21
CA SER A 676 -15.13 -3.27 12.05
C SER A 676 -14.26 -3.47 13.28
N SER A 677 -13.89 -4.73 13.51
CA SER A 677 -12.82 -5.09 14.42
C SER A 677 -11.69 -5.80 13.68
N ILE A 678 -10.47 -5.53 14.12
CA ILE A 678 -9.27 -6.26 13.71
C ILE A 678 -8.41 -6.52 14.93
N ASP A 679 -7.99 -7.76 15.07
CA ASP A 679 -7.00 -8.23 16.03
C ASP A 679 -5.88 -8.89 15.25
N PHE A 680 -4.71 -8.28 15.24
CA PHE A 680 -3.54 -8.77 14.52
C PHE A 680 -2.37 -9.00 15.46
N PHE A 681 -1.89 -10.25 15.46
CA PHE A 681 -0.85 -10.75 16.36
C PHE A 681 -1.04 -10.28 17.79
N SER A 682 -2.16 -10.71 18.38
CA SER A 682 -2.46 -10.45 19.78
C SER A 682 -2.09 -11.65 20.65
N MET A 683 -1.55 -11.39 21.83
CA MET A 683 -1.21 -12.38 22.84
C MET A 683 -1.74 -11.92 24.19
N SER A 684 -2.35 -12.81 24.95
CA SER A 684 -2.62 -12.62 26.37
C SER A 684 -1.97 -13.75 27.15
N LEU A 685 -1.34 -13.42 28.27
CA LEU A 685 -0.68 -14.35 29.16
C LEU A 685 -1.13 -14.05 30.59
N MET A 686 -1.73 -15.05 31.24
CA MET A 686 -2.03 -15.03 32.67
C MET A 686 -0.98 -15.86 33.39
N VAL A 687 -0.37 -15.29 34.43
CA VAL A 687 0.70 -15.89 35.22
C VAL A 687 0.27 -15.93 36.68
N GLU A 688 0.35 -17.09 37.32
CA GLU A 688 0.11 -17.24 38.76
C GLU A 688 1.14 -16.40 39.54
N GLU A 689 0.67 -15.51 40.41
CA GLU A 689 1.55 -14.57 41.13
C GLU A 689 2.57 -15.30 42.01
N ASN A 690 2.14 -16.36 42.71
CA ASN A 690 2.97 -17.05 43.68
C ASN A 690 4.01 -18.00 43.06
N ARG A 691 3.74 -18.54 41.87
CA ARG A 691 4.53 -19.61 41.25
C ARG A 691 5.21 -19.20 39.95
N PHE A 692 4.86 -18.03 39.40
CA PHE A 692 5.28 -17.56 38.08
C PHE A 692 5.06 -18.59 36.97
N ARG A 693 3.99 -19.38 37.11
CA ARG A 693 3.60 -20.38 36.11
C ARG A 693 2.52 -19.79 35.21
N PRO A 694 2.54 -20.08 33.90
CA PRO A 694 1.46 -19.66 33.01
C PRO A 694 0.17 -20.38 33.44
N ALA A 695 -0.82 -19.63 33.88
CA ALA A 695 -2.16 -20.14 34.21
C ALA A 695 -2.95 -20.39 32.92
N ALA A 696 -2.95 -19.40 32.02
CA ALA A 696 -3.59 -19.46 30.72
C ALA A 696 -2.87 -18.56 29.71
N PHE A 697 -3.01 -18.85 28.43
CA PHE A 697 -2.58 -17.95 27.36
C PHE A 697 -3.56 -17.97 26.19
N THR A 698 -3.66 -16.85 25.48
CA THR A 698 -4.28 -16.76 24.16
C THR A 698 -3.28 -16.19 23.17
N PHE A 699 -3.34 -16.65 21.92
CA PHE A 699 -2.61 -16.10 20.80
C PHE A 699 -3.50 -16.06 19.57
N THR A 700 -3.72 -14.88 19.02
CA THR A 700 -4.52 -14.67 17.82
C THR A 700 -3.63 -14.05 16.75
N ALA A 701 -3.42 -14.75 15.63
CA ALA A 701 -2.62 -14.23 14.54
C ALA A 701 -3.40 -13.18 13.74
N LEU A 702 -4.63 -13.50 13.35
CA LEU A 702 -5.55 -12.56 12.72
C LEU A 702 -7.00 -12.94 13.05
N GLN A 703 -7.75 -11.98 13.58
CA GLN A 703 -9.20 -12.04 13.64
C GLN A 703 -9.77 -10.73 13.11
N LEU A 704 -10.80 -10.84 12.29
CA LEU A 704 -11.37 -9.73 11.58
C LEU A 704 -12.88 -9.87 11.59
N ARG A 705 -13.59 -8.79 11.95
CA ARG A 705 -15.04 -8.71 11.82
C ARG A 705 -15.40 -7.40 11.15
N LYS A 706 -16.37 -7.42 10.25
CA LYS A 706 -16.75 -6.23 9.50
C LYS A 706 -18.22 -6.23 9.17
N PHE A 707 -18.87 -5.12 9.49
CA PHE A 707 -20.15 -4.77 8.90
C PHE A 707 -20.00 -3.80 7.74
N ARG A 708 -21.00 -3.83 6.86
CA ARG A 708 -21.29 -2.70 5.98
C ARG A 708 -21.89 -1.56 6.79
N ASP A 709 -21.20 -0.42 6.82
CA ASP A 709 -21.64 0.78 7.53
C ASP A 709 -22.48 1.67 6.61
N ARG A 710 -23.36 2.48 7.20
CA ARG A 710 -24.18 3.52 6.56
C ARG A 710 -24.30 4.70 7.51
N LEU A 711 -23.82 5.88 7.10
CA LEU A 711 -23.82 7.07 7.95
C LEU A 711 -23.18 6.84 9.33
N ASN A 712 -22.07 6.10 9.37
CA ASN A 712 -21.39 5.71 10.61
C ASN A 712 -22.26 4.87 11.58
N ARG A 713 -23.36 4.26 11.13
CA ARG A 713 -24.17 3.26 11.84
C ARG A 713 -24.33 1.96 11.02
N VAL A 714 -24.54 0.84 11.71
CA VAL A 714 -24.94 -0.41 11.06
C VAL A 714 -26.44 -0.58 11.26
N PRO A 715 -27.24 -0.46 10.18
CA PRO A 715 -28.67 -0.69 10.22
C PRO A 715 -29.02 -1.98 10.95
N SER A 716 -30.09 -1.93 11.74
CA SER A 716 -30.66 -3.15 12.29
C SER A 716 -31.08 -4.11 11.18
N PHE A 717 -30.98 -5.42 11.41
CA PHE A 717 -31.43 -6.43 10.46
C PHE A 717 -32.95 -6.33 10.19
N TYR A 718 -33.70 -5.76 11.13
CA TYR A 718 -35.14 -5.48 10.96
C TYR A 718 -35.41 -4.30 10.04
N GLU A 719 -34.44 -3.39 9.86
CA GLU A 719 -34.65 -2.24 9.00
C GLU A 719 -34.84 -2.68 7.55
N PRO A 720 -35.57 -1.89 6.74
CA PRO A 720 -35.68 -2.00 5.28
C PRO A 720 -34.33 -2.01 4.55
N ALA A 721 -33.22 -1.93 5.25
CA ALA A 721 -31.96 -2.02 4.58
C ALA A 721 -30.95 -2.82 5.42
N GLY A 722 -31.42 -3.72 6.28
CA GLY A 722 -30.60 -4.58 7.15
C GLY A 722 -29.29 -5.05 6.51
N ASN A 723 -28.21 -4.93 7.28
CA ASN A 723 -26.86 -5.27 6.83
C ASN A 723 -26.40 -6.56 7.49
N PHE A 724 -25.79 -7.41 6.69
CA PHE A 724 -25.02 -8.56 7.14
C PHE A 724 -23.56 -8.14 7.24
N GLY A 725 -22.89 -8.58 8.29
CA GLY A 725 -21.43 -8.52 8.40
C GLY A 725 -20.80 -9.87 8.14
N LEU A 726 -19.50 -9.86 7.91
CA LEU A 726 -18.67 -11.05 7.78
C LEU A 726 -17.48 -10.95 8.73
N GLY A 727 -17.04 -12.11 9.22
CA GLY A 727 -15.80 -12.22 9.98
C GLY A 727 -14.98 -13.42 9.54
N LEU A 728 -13.69 -13.29 9.77
CA LEU A 728 -12.65 -14.23 9.41
C LEU A 728 -11.72 -14.37 10.61
N THR A 729 -11.46 -15.61 11.00
CA THR A 729 -10.44 -15.95 12.01
C THR A 729 -9.37 -16.79 11.31
N LEU A 730 -8.11 -16.39 11.45
CA LEU A 730 -6.94 -17.16 11.00
C LEU A 730 -6.02 -17.33 12.21
N LEU A 731 -5.97 -18.56 12.70
CA LEU A 731 -5.21 -18.97 13.88
C LEU A 731 -5.54 -18.18 15.16
N ASP A 732 -6.38 -18.78 16.00
CA ASP A 732 -6.62 -18.37 17.38
C ASP A 732 -6.37 -19.55 18.31
N ILE A 733 -5.38 -19.45 19.18
CA ILE A 733 -4.92 -20.54 20.04
C ILE A 733 -5.13 -20.13 21.50
N TYR A 734 -5.72 -21.03 22.26
CA TYR A 734 -5.86 -20.93 23.71
C TYR A 734 -5.19 -22.13 24.38
N GLY A 735 -4.53 -21.87 25.51
CA GLY A 735 -3.99 -22.95 26.34
C GLY A 735 -4.15 -22.67 27.82
N SER A 736 -4.31 -23.75 28.59
CA SER A 736 -4.33 -23.74 30.05
C SER A 736 -3.09 -24.47 30.58
N GLY A 737 -2.36 -23.82 31.49
CA GLY A 737 -1.17 -24.40 32.10
C GLY A 737 -1.45 -25.59 33.00
N GLU A 738 -2.62 -25.63 33.64
CA GLU A 738 -2.99 -26.69 34.57
C GLU A 738 -3.30 -28.01 33.84
N GLU A 739 -4.06 -27.94 32.75
CA GLU A 739 -4.45 -29.13 31.96
C GLU A 739 -3.35 -29.57 30.98
N LYS A 740 -2.33 -28.73 30.73
CA LYS A 740 -1.36 -28.90 29.64
C LYS A 740 -2.05 -29.22 28.31
N SER A 741 -3.27 -28.69 28.13
CA SER A 741 -4.12 -28.80 26.97
C SER A 741 -4.09 -27.48 26.21
N GLY A 742 -4.22 -27.58 24.89
CA GLY A 742 -4.32 -26.44 24.00
C GLY A 742 -5.41 -26.73 22.97
N TYR A 743 -6.24 -25.72 22.74
CA TYR A 743 -7.31 -25.72 21.75
C TYR A 743 -7.10 -24.50 20.88
N GLY A 744 -7.35 -24.62 19.59
CA GLY A 744 -7.29 -23.46 18.73
C GLY A 744 -8.09 -23.61 17.45
N THR A 745 -8.57 -22.49 16.97
CA THR A 745 -9.20 -22.34 15.66
C THR A 745 -8.10 -22.05 14.64
N TYR A 746 -7.90 -22.91 13.65
CA TYR A 746 -6.94 -22.67 12.59
C TYR A 746 -7.50 -21.71 11.53
N ALA A 747 -8.78 -21.87 11.19
CA ALA A 747 -9.50 -21.03 10.25
C ALA A 747 -10.98 -20.99 10.63
N GLY A 748 -11.61 -19.83 10.52
CA GLY A 748 -13.01 -19.65 10.86
C GLY A 748 -13.68 -18.59 10.00
N ILE A 749 -14.96 -18.79 9.71
CA ILE A 749 -15.83 -17.81 9.06
C ILE A 749 -17.04 -17.55 9.95
N GLU A 750 -17.47 -16.30 10.03
CA GLU A 750 -18.67 -15.92 10.78
C GLU A 750 -19.53 -14.92 9.99
N GLY A 751 -20.85 -15.07 10.09
CA GLY A 751 -21.81 -14.08 9.66
C GLY A 751 -22.26 -13.25 10.86
N LEU A 752 -22.35 -11.94 10.70
CA LEU A 752 -22.80 -11.02 11.75
C LEU A 752 -24.13 -10.37 11.39
N LEU A 753 -24.98 -10.19 12.39
CA LEU A 753 -26.28 -9.54 12.29
C LEU A 753 -26.36 -8.41 13.31
N SER A 754 -26.74 -7.22 12.82
CA SER A 754 -26.98 -6.10 13.71
C SER A 754 -28.39 -6.14 14.29
N ILE A 755 -28.54 -6.23 15.61
CA ILE A 755 -29.87 -6.07 16.25
C ILE A 755 -30.17 -4.59 16.37
N TRP A 756 -29.21 -3.81 16.85
CA TRP A 756 -29.30 -2.37 17.01
C TRP A 756 -27.92 -1.72 17.03
N SER A 757 -27.80 -0.53 16.43
CA SER A 757 -26.58 0.30 16.44
C SER A 757 -26.93 1.78 16.48
N ALA A 758 -26.26 2.54 17.34
CA ALA A 758 -26.32 3.99 17.34
C ALA A 758 -25.42 4.60 16.24
N PRO A 759 -25.67 5.86 15.83
CA PRO A 759 -24.70 6.65 15.06
C PRO A 759 -23.32 6.66 15.72
N ASP A 760 -22.28 6.64 14.89
CA ASP A 760 -20.87 6.52 15.27
C ASP A 760 -20.44 5.23 16.00
N HIS A 761 -21.32 4.21 16.08
CA HIS A 761 -21.05 2.89 16.68
C HIS A 761 -20.59 2.92 18.13
N ASP A 762 -20.99 3.93 18.90
CA ASP A 762 -20.62 4.05 20.31
C ASP A 762 -21.52 3.21 21.24
N ARG A 763 -22.67 2.75 20.73
CA ARG A 763 -23.61 1.85 21.41
C ARG A 763 -24.16 0.86 20.39
N TYR A 764 -24.13 -0.43 20.73
CA TYR A 764 -24.63 -1.47 19.84
C TYR A 764 -25.00 -2.78 20.55
N LEU A 765 -25.79 -3.60 19.85
CA LEU A 765 -26.08 -5.01 20.16
C LEU A 765 -26.09 -5.80 18.86
N TYR A 766 -25.20 -6.79 18.74
CA TYR A 766 -25.07 -7.66 17.58
C TYR A 766 -25.07 -9.12 17.98
N ILE A 767 -25.41 -9.97 17.01
CA ILE A 767 -25.24 -11.42 17.12
C ILE A 767 -24.40 -11.92 15.96
N SER A 768 -23.59 -12.96 16.18
CA SER A 768 -22.88 -13.65 15.09
C SER A 768 -23.01 -15.16 15.20
N GLY A 769 -22.83 -15.83 14.07
CA GLY A 769 -22.86 -17.28 13.96
C GLY A 769 -21.90 -17.73 12.87
N GLY A 770 -21.18 -18.82 13.08
CA GLY A 770 -20.11 -19.22 12.16
C GLY A 770 -19.77 -20.69 12.15
N ALA A 771 -18.70 -21.01 11.44
CA ALA A 771 -18.05 -22.31 11.43
C ALA A 771 -16.53 -22.12 11.53
N GLU A 772 -15.93 -22.86 12.46
CA GLU A 772 -14.50 -22.79 12.77
C GLU A 772 -13.88 -24.18 12.68
N LEU A 773 -12.80 -24.30 11.91
CA LEU A 773 -11.95 -25.48 11.91
C LEU A 773 -11.00 -25.39 13.09
N ALA A 774 -11.34 -26.11 14.16
CA ALA A 774 -10.56 -26.16 15.37
C ALA A 774 -9.76 -27.46 15.48
N GLY A 775 -8.70 -27.43 16.27
CA GLY A 775 -8.02 -28.63 16.73
C GLY A 775 -7.42 -28.45 18.11
N GLY A 776 -7.24 -29.56 18.80
CA GLY A 776 -6.65 -29.54 20.14
C GLY A 776 -5.91 -30.83 20.46
N ARG A 777 -4.97 -30.74 21.41
CA ARG A 777 -4.34 -31.91 22.02
C ARG A 777 -4.81 -32.01 23.46
N SER A 778 -5.72 -32.95 23.73
CA SER A 778 -6.05 -33.36 25.09
C SER A 778 -5.07 -34.44 25.56
N LYS A 779 -4.30 -34.17 26.61
CA LYS A 779 -3.44 -35.19 27.25
C LYS A 779 -4.23 -36.21 28.07
N ASN A 780 -5.53 -35.98 28.30
CA ASN A 780 -6.40 -36.85 29.09
C ASN A 780 -7.25 -37.80 28.24
N ALA A 781 -6.92 -38.01 26.95
CA ALA A 781 -7.31 -39.23 26.24
C ALA A 781 -6.58 -40.42 26.89
N LEU A 782 -7.11 -40.87 28.03
CA LEU A 782 -6.62 -41.94 28.89
C LEU A 782 -6.70 -43.35 28.26
N SER A 783 -6.90 -43.46 26.95
CA SER A 783 -6.63 -44.71 26.23
C SER A 783 -5.18 -44.72 25.78
N LYS A 784 -4.48 -45.82 26.05
CA LYS A 784 -3.07 -46.07 25.65
C LYS A 784 -2.86 -46.17 24.13
N ASP A 785 -3.87 -45.86 23.31
CA ASP A 785 -3.74 -45.86 21.85
C ASP A 785 -3.02 -44.59 21.40
N ARG A 786 -1.71 -44.75 21.23
CA ARG A 786 -0.74 -43.71 20.84
C ARG A 786 -0.90 -43.14 19.41
N ASP A 787 -1.98 -43.45 18.69
CA ASP A 787 -2.07 -43.21 17.24
C ASP A 787 -3.17 -42.23 16.78
N THR A 788 -3.94 -41.61 17.67
CA THR A 788 -4.89 -40.58 17.21
C THR A 788 -4.15 -39.27 16.99
N GLY A 789 -3.96 -38.91 15.72
CA GLY A 789 -3.38 -37.64 15.26
C GLY A 789 -4.14 -36.40 15.78
N PRO A 790 -3.73 -35.18 15.38
CA PRO A 790 -4.43 -33.96 15.79
C PRO A 790 -5.92 -34.07 15.46
N ASP A 791 -6.74 -34.01 16.51
CA ASP A 791 -8.18 -34.13 16.42
C ASP A 791 -8.77 -32.83 15.88
N ALA A 792 -8.92 -32.74 14.56
CA ALA A 792 -9.66 -31.66 13.92
C ALA A 792 -11.16 -31.82 14.22
N ALA A 793 -11.83 -30.70 14.53
CA ALA A 793 -13.27 -30.61 14.74
C ALA A 793 -13.80 -29.35 14.07
N ILE A 794 -15.07 -29.37 13.65
CA ILE A 794 -15.77 -28.16 13.24
C ILE A 794 -16.56 -27.67 14.47
N LEU A 795 -16.27 -26.44 14.91
CA LEU A 795 -17.02 -25.72 15.92
C LEU A 795 -18.01 -24.77 15.24
N LEU A 796 -19.19 -24.62 15.82
CA LEU A 796 -20.24 -23.71 15.37
C LEU A 796 -20.48 -22.65 16.45
N PRO A 797 -19.69 -21.56 16.48
CA PRO A 797 -19.84 -20.50 17.46
C PRO A 797 -21.11 -19.67 17.18
N PHE A 798 -21.78 -19.28 18.26
CA PHE A 798 -22.84 -18.28 18.31
C PHE A 798 -22.42 -17.22 19.32
N ARG A 799 -22.32 -15.96 18.89
CA ARG A 799 -21.90 -14.84 19.73
C ARG A 799 -23.00 -13.79 19.87
N ILE A 800 -23.04 -13.14 21.02
CA ILE A 800 -23.83 -11.95 21.30
C ILE A 800 -22.87 -10.90 21.86
N GLU A 801 -22.80 -9.74 21.21
CA GLU A 801 -21.91 -8.66 21.60
C GLU A 801 -22.67 -7.38 21.88
N THR A 802 -22.27 -6.67 22.92
CA THR A 802 -22.80 -5.35 23.25
C THR A 802 -21.68 -4.36 23.56
N LEU A 803 -21.93 -3.11 23.20
CA LEU A 803 -21.14 -1.96 23.65
C LEU A 803 -22.11 -0.86 24.08
N ILE A 804 -21.81 -0.22 25.19
CA ILE A 804 -22.49 1.01 25.63
C ILE A 804 -21.43 2.03 26.03
N SER A 805 -21.31 3.12 25.28
CA SER A 805 -20.56 4.31 25.71
C SER A 805 -21.49 5.26 26.47
N PHE A 806 -21.06 5.73 27.65
CA PHE A 806 -21.90 6.57 28.52
C PHE A 806 -21.75 8.08 28.27
N ASP A 807 -20.79 8.48 27.45
CA ASP A 807 -20.54 9.88 27.10
C ASP A 807 -20.09 10.04 25.64
N ASP A 808 -20.31 11.22 25.08
CA ASP A 808 -19.96 11.56 23.69
C ASP A 808 -18.44 11.44 23.40
N ASN A 809 -17.59 11.65 24.40
CA ASN A 809 -16.13 11.49 24.30
C ASN A 809 -15.67 10.05 24.56
N ARG A 810 -16.62 9.14 24.80
CA ARG A 810 -16.41 7.70 25.01
C ARG A 810 -15.42 7.40 26.12
N ARG A 811 -15.38 8.23 27.16
CA ARG A 811 -14.49 8.06 28.31
C ARG A 811 -14.90 6.89 29.19
N TRP A 812 -16.14 6.41 29.05
CA TRP A 812 -16.61 5.20 29.71
C TRP A 812 -17.27 4.28 28.68
N GLN A 813 -16.79 3.04 28.61
CA GLN A 813 -17.32 2.01 27.73
C GLN A 813 -17.58 0.73 28.51
N PHE A 814 -18.82 0.23 28.44
CA PHE A 814 -19.21 -1.07 28.95
C PHE A 814 -19.39 -2.05 27.79
N ARG A 815 -18.64 -3.15 27.79
CA ARG A 815 -18.62 -4.14 26.72
C ARG A 815 -18.94 -5.52 27.27
N ASN A 816 -19.79 -6.26 26.57
CA ASN A 816 -20.06 -7.66 26.90
C ASN A 816 -20.01 -8.51 25.63
N GLU A 817 -19.52 -9.72 25.78
CA GLU A 817 -19.47 -10.76 24.74
C GLU A 817 -19.89 -12.08 25.39
N ILE A 818 -20.90 -12.73 24.81
CA ILE A 818 -21.35 -14.06 25.19
C ILE A 818 -21.17 -14.94 23.97
N GLU A 819 -20.45 -16.04 24.11
CA GLU A 819 -20.19 -16.99 23.04
C GLU A 819 -20.54 -18.40 23.50
N TYR A 820 -21.21 -19.15 22.63
CA TYR A 820 -21.47 -20.56 22.79
C TYR A 820 -21.05 -21.27 21.50
N ALA A 821 -20.14 -22.23 21.57
CA ALA A 821 -19.66 -23.00 20.42
C ALA A 821 -20.06 -24.47 20.56
N PHE A 822 -20.87 -24.95 19.61
CA PHE A 822 -21.22 -26.37 19.51
C PHE A 822 -20.12 -27.10 18.74
N SER A 823 -19.69 -28.27 19.24
CA SER A 823 -18.78 -29.10 18.46
C SER A 823 -19.51 -30.19 17.68
N THR A 824 -19.12 -30.43 16.44
CA THR A 824 -19.69 -31.50 15.59
C THR A 824 -19.27 -32.92 16.03
N ARG A 825 -18.28 -33.05 16.91
CA ARG A 825 -17.72 -34.35 17.30
C ARG A 825 -18.22 -34.77 18.70
N LYS A 826 -18.74 -35.99 18.81
CA LYS A 826 -19.32 -36.53 20.06
C LYS A 826 -18.38 -36.53 21.28
N ASN A 827 -17.07 -36.51 21.06
CA ASN A 827 -16.06 -36.60 22.11
C ASN A 827 -15.39 -35.26 22.44
N THR A 828 -15.79 -34.18 21.78
CA THR A 828 -15.33 -32.82 22.08
C THR A 828 -16.39 -32.10 22.88
N CYS A 829 -15.97 -31.30 23.86
CA CYS A 829 -16.89 -30.52 24.67
C CYS A 829 -17.44 -29.34 23.87
N ASP A 830 -18.68 -28.98 24.14
CA ASP A 830 -19.20 -27.67 23.76
C ASP A 830 -18.49 -26.61 24.62
N GLU A 831 -18.23 -25.45 24.03
CA GLU A 831 -17.56 -24.34 24.71
C GLU A 831 -18.56 -23.23 25.01
N PHE A 832 -18.47 -22.67 26.21
CA PHE A 832 -19.17 -21.46 26.61
C PHE A 832 -18.14 -20.43 27.03
N LEU A 833 -18.33 -19.19 26.62
CA LEU A 833 -17.47 -18.07 26.97
C LEU A 833 -18.34 -16.87 27.28
N PHE A 834 -18.17 -16.29 28.46
CA PHE A 834 -18.77 -15.05 28.87
C PHE A 834 -17.66 -14.06 29.20
N LYS A 835 -17.64 -12.90 28.56
CA LYS A 835 -16.73 -11.79 28.86
C LYS A 835 -17.56 -10.54 29.12
N THR A 836 -17.23 -9.83 30.19
CA THR A 836 -17.78 -8.51 30.49
C THR A 836 -16.64 -7.59 30.91
N GLY A 837 -16.71 -6.33 30.53
CA GLY A 837 -15.68 -5.36 30.86
C GLY A 837 -16.21 -3.94 30.91
N LEU A 838 -15.72 -3.19 31.91
CA LEU A 838 -15.91 -1.75 32.03
C LEU A 838 -14.55 -1.08 31.87
N SER A 839 -14.43 -0.22 30.87
CA SER A 839 -13.23 0.57 30.61
C SER A 839 -13.47 2.05 30.89
N CYS A 840 -12.53 2.66 31.61
CA CYS A 840 -12.44 4.09 31.87
C CYS A 840 -11.17 4.68 31.25
N PHE A 841 -11.31 5.86 30.66
CA PHE A 841 -10.25 6.56 29.94
C PHE A 841 -10.03 7.95 30.57
N PRO A 842 -9.27 8.03 31.68
CA PRO A 842 -9.25 9.22 32.52
C PRO A 842 -8.50 10.42 31.92
N PHE A 843 -7.47 10.20 31.08
CA PHE A 843 -6.65 11.26 30.46
C PHE A 843 -5.72 10.70 29.35
N GLU A 844 -5.31 11.57 28.40
CA GLU A 844 -4.24 11.31 27.43
C GLU A 844 -2.95 11.95 27.95
N ILE A 845 -1.88 11.17 28.18
CA ILE A 845 -0.59 11.70 28.63
C ILE A 845 0.40 11.54 27.49
N THR A 846 0.93 12.67 26.99
CA THR A 846 2.04 12.67 25.99
C THR A 846 1.77 11.81 24.74
N GLY A 847 0.52 11.74 24.28
CA GLY A 847 0.12 10.95 23.11
C GLY A 847 -0.01 9.43 23.35
N GLN A 848 0.07 8.99 24.61
CA GLN A 848 -0.27 7.64 25.07
C GLN A 848 -1.66 7.66 25.72
N ASP A 849 -2.49 6.67 25.37
CA ASP A 849 -3.77 6.44 26.05
C ASP A 849 -3.55 5.47 27.21
N ILE A 850 -3.85 5.92 28.42
CA ILE A 850 -3.90 5.06 29.61
C ILE A 850 -5.35 4.67 29.86
N ILE A 851 -5.58 3.37 29.99
CA ILE A 851 -6.92 2.80 30.08
C ILE A 851 -6.99 1.95 31.34
N LEU A 852 -7.97 2.25 32.18
CA LEU A 852 -8.28 1.43 33.35
C LEU A 852 -9.43 0.52 32.95
N LYS A 853 -9.18 -0.80 32.99
CA LYS A 853 -10.15 -1.79 32.54
C LYS A 853 -10.43 -2.77 33.68
N LEU A 854 -11.67 -2.83 34.12
CA LEU A 854 -12.17 -3.91 34.95
C LEU A 854 -12.78 -4.96 34.01
N ALA A 855 -12.31 -6.19 34.04
CA ALA A 855 -12.77 -7.25 33.16
C ALA A 855 -13.03 -8.54 33.91
N TYR A 856 -14.12 -9.23 33.57
CA TYR A 856 -14.45 -10.56 34.04
C TYR A 856 -14.68 -11.48 32.85
N GLN A 857 -14.15 -12.70 32.93
CA GLN A 857 -14.25 -13.73 31.91
C GLN A 857 -14.58 -15.07 32.58
N ASP A 858 -15.59 -15.79 32.09
CA ASP A 858 -15.93 -17.16 32.49
C ASP A 858 -15.94 -18.02 31.23
N ARG A 859 -15.08 -19.04 31.15
CA ARG A 859 -15.04 -20.00 30.05
C ARG A 859 -15.36 -21.39 30.59
N GLY A 860 -16.49 -21.95 30.14
CA GLY A 860 -16.96 -23.28 30.48
C GLY A 860 -16.74 -24.29 29.36
N PHE A 861 -16.43 -25.53 29.72
CA PHE A 861 -16.40 -26.68 28.80
C PHE A 861 -17.41 -27.73 29.26
N PHE A 862 -18.35 -28.08 28.38
CA PHE A 862 -19.47 -28.98 28.69
C PHE A 862 -19.41 -30.26 27.85
N PRO A 863 -19.42 -31.46 28.45
CA PRO A 863 -19.59 -32.70 27.70
C PRO A 863 -21.00 -32.76 27.09
N GLN A 864 -21.11 -33.20 25.83
CA GLN A 864 -22.40 -33.29 25.12
C GLN A 864 -23.46 -34.19 25.81
N SER A 865 -23.03 -35.11 26.68
CA SER A 865 -23.89 -36.08 27.35
C SER A 865 -24.45 -35.64 28.70
N SER A 866 -24.04 -34.49 29.26
CA SER A 866 -24.55 -34.02 30.56
C SER A 866 -24.46 -32.49 30.73
N PHE A 867 -25.61 -31.84 30.89
CA PHE A 867 -25.68 -30.42 31.28
C PHE A 867 -25.24 -30.16 32.72
N SER A 868 -25.25 -31.19 33.59
CA SER A 868 -24.77 -31.11 34.97
C SER A 868 -23.32 -31.56 35.09
N GLY A 869 -22.40 -30.63 35.35
CA GLY A 869 -20.99 -30.93 35.65
C GLY A 869 -19.94 -30.29 34.73
N GLY A 870 -20.26 -29.20 34.03
CA GLY A 870 -19.30 -28.47 33.20
C GLY A 870 -18.10 -27.96 34.01
N LYS A 871 -16.90 -27.98 33.39
CA LYS A 871 -15.71 -27.38 33.98
C LYS A 871 -15.70 -25.89 33.62
N HIS A 872 -15.59 -25.02 34.61
CA HIS A 872 -15.48 -23.58 34.41
C HIS A 872 -14.07 -23.08 34.73
N ILE A 873 -13.63 -22.09 33.96
CA ILE A 873 -12.45 -21.28 34.20
C ILE A 873 -12.95 -19.84 34.36
N ARG A 874 -12.85 -19.28 35.56
CA ARG A 874 -13.27 -17.91 35.84
C ARG A 874 -12.05 -17.03 36.08
N ALA A 875 -12.03 -15.86 35.47
CA ALA A 875 -10.98 -14.88 35.63
C ALA A 875 -11.60 -13.49 35.83
N GLY A 876 -11.35 -12.86 36.98
CA GLY A 876 -11.66 -11.45 37.22
C GLY A 876 -10.37 -10.64 37.25
N SER A 877 -10.33 -9.45 36.66
CA SER A 877 -9.09 -8.67 36.56
C SER A 877 -9.33 -7.17 36.55
N PHE A 878 -8.34 -6.46 37.07
CA PHE A 878 -8.15 -5.02 36.90
C PHE A 878 -6.86 -4.80 36.11
N GLN A 879 -6.99 -4.22 34.92
CA GLN A 879 -5.88 -3.96 34.01
C GLN A 879 -5.62 -2.47 33.87
N ILE A 880 -4.34 -2.12 33.77
CA ILE A 880 -3.87 -0.85 33.24
C ILE A 880 -3.34 -1.15 31.84
N GLU A 881 -3.99 -0.61 30.85
CA GLU A 881 -3.57 -0.69 29.46
C GLU A 881 -2.87 0.62 29.06
N ILE A 882 -1.72 0.48 28.43
CA ILE A 882 -0.91 1.57 27.92
C ILE A 882 -0.78 1.35 26.42
N ASN A 883 -1.42 2.23 25.67
CA ASN A 883 -1.32 2.23 24.23
C ASN A 883 -0.15 3.12 23.82
N ARG A 884 0.89 2.51 23.26
CA ARG A 884 2.14 3.16 22.89
C ARG A 884 2.33 3.06 21.39
N TRP A 885 2.67 4.18 20.77
CA TRP A 885 3.05 4.23 19.35
C TRP A 885 4.51 3.81 19.13
#